data_AF-A0A1T4UWN4-F1
#
_entry.id   AF-A0A1T4UWN4-F1
#
_cell.length_a   1.000
_cell.length_b   1.000
_cell.length_c   1.000
_cell.angle_alpha   90.00
_cell.angle_beta   90.00
_cell.angle_gamma   90.00
#
_symmetry.space_group_name_H-M   'P 1'
#
loop_
_entity.id
_entity.type
_entity.pdbx_description
1 polymer ?
#
loop_
_entity_poly.entity_id
_entity_poly.type
_entity_poly.pdbx_seq_one_letter_code
_entity_poly.pdbx_strand_id
1 'polypeptide(L)'
;MNTNVNISIDNLQNNQSYYLSSDGEIKKAGLWQKFKCWANIGEARQQVRNLVSVIKSNLLDTVTYAKGDSLNEDFAKLDTTKNLKGSDLNRIIEKFKTANSDSIDKAQAKKIEGNIIENAVDSLLKEGLLEKRSAYSMQDLLQKSISQIKEEDLPKKNEAGKEVFDKETYTQKIEKFIKQFVDTIREIKESKLPENKLNNYYLDYIKGKLFDDEGNLLNVSVDQFKGIDEAKREYILSKIGDDIDLNDKRTNEIIDYVISKTKENKGAADIIMKSCKSILLNGANKLRSLDSVKKRIDAIFSNADEYNAIGQNLHGFRKTGIRILGYTEGKAFPPGFITKFYNKAKDLDLGPLKNLKATSSPEEMHKALFSLYKSLSKAMKSSGTAEEIQAVQEDRNSLKASKILFQSIVLLRMTPEERVNLKTVFESLNFAKIQNMYNELYDDDGYTNQLGRNKQGTVTTLAFDMANTNNILIENLEFLSNTNDIHTMNYEGPILIQEDKLGPVYDSLLDWTDEYISEQTDSYINDNFKGEFPESMKQLIKDKLKSETYDNTENKSFVPDTSFNNAVIREVGTTMNLAILTDAKRLGNGNIEDTSCYKDLIRGMSVTLPGGKKLSTDFETARDEIAQLVTSNNSAKYSGLDKETRQKVNLVLAMMSQETAKSLTIGIPVALDKNGAEPAFNIVAPHGQGDANAEYTLIKDEDGAIRLTIETTHHIQQLIVNEQVIESDPQSYIKQKLSYYISPSEFDRLGKLNLNDFDDTRVQEAMDQTGAYNGQNNKILNAGKEIQREMRIHSNMKVEMEGNMKLPNQNIIQP
;
A
#
# COMPACT_ATOMS: atom_id res chain seq x y z
N MET A 1 -31.56 -5.06 -47.40
CA MET A 1 -31.98 -4.69 -46.03
C MET A 1 -31.38 -5.71 -45.07
N ASN A 2 -30.22 -5.40 -44.47
CA ASN A 2 -29.63 -6.20 -43.39
C ASN A 2 -30.05 -5.56 -42.08
N THR A 3 -31.15 -6.02 -41.50
CA THR A 3 -31.41 -5.82 -40.07
C THR A 3 -30.34 -6.60 -39.32
N ASN A 4 -29.40 -5.88 -38.67
CA ASN A 4 -28.50 -6.46 -37.68
C ASN A 4 -29.35 -6.97 -36.51
N VAL A 5 -29.82 -8.21 -36.63
CA VAL A 5 -30.42 -8.94 -35.51
C VAL A 5 -29.28 -9.24 -34.54
N ASN A 6 -29.32 -8.65 -33.36
CA ASN A 6 -28.34 -8.90 -32.32
C ASN A 6 -28.49 -10.38 -31.86
N ILE A 7 -27.44 -11.18 -32.01
CA ILE A 7 -27.47 -12.62 -31.74
C ILE A 7 -27.08 -12.83 -30.29
N SER A 8 -27.93 -13.53 -29.54
CA SER A 8 -27.77 -13.85 -28.12
C SER A 8 -27.99 -15.35 -27.89
N ILE A 9 -27.68 -15.80 -26.68
CA ILE A 9 -27.84 -17.20 -26.26
C ILE A 9 -29.31 -17.63 -26.37
N ASP A 10 -30.26 -16.73 -26.12
CA ASP A 10 -31.70 -17.02 -26.14
C ASP A 10 -32.30 -17.08 -27.55
N ASN A 11 -31.56 -16.69 -28.59
CA ASN A 11 -32.09 -16.61 -29.97
C ASN A 11 -31.22 -17.34 -31.02
N LEU A 12 -30.39 -18.29 -30.59
CA LEU A 12 -29.56 -19.09 -31.48
C LEU A 12 -30.43 -19.95 -32.42
N GLN A 13 -30.30 -19.73 -33.73
CA GLN A 13 -30.98 -20.54 -34.75
C GLN A 13 -30.29 -21.90 -34.92
N ASN A 14 -31.07 -22.98 -34.83
CA ASN A 14 -30.59 -24.38 -34.87
C ASN A 14 -29.76 -24.73 -36.12
N ASN A 15 -30.10 -24.16 -37.28
CA ASN A 15 -29.49 -24.49 -38.56
C ASN A 15 -28.22 -23.69 -38.89
N GLN A 16 -27.72 -22.86 -37.96
CA GLN A 16 -26.56 -22.01 -38.19
C GLN A 16 -25.39 -22.36 -37.26
N SER A 17 -24.18 -21.95 -37.65
CA SER A 17 -22.97 -22.13 -36.85
C SER A 17 -22.50 -20.80 -36.29
N TYR A 18 -21.88 -20.82 -35.12
CA TYR A 18 -21.48 -19.62 -34.40
C TYR A 18 -20.02 -19.67 -33.92
N TYR A 19 -19.45 -18.50 -33.69
CA TYR A 19 -18.15 -18.27 -33.05
C TYR A 19 -18.21 -16.97 -32.26
N LEU A 20 -17.27 -16.77 -31.32
CA LEU A 20 -17.10 -15.50 -30.64
C LEU A 20 -16.09 -14.66 -31.41
N SER A 21 -16.49 -13.51 -31.95
CA SER A 21 -15.54 -12.66 -32.66
C SER A 21 -14.58 -11.97 -31.69
N SER A 22 -13.48 -11.42 -32.22
CA SER A 22 -12.43 -10.75 -31.44
C SER A 22 -12.91 -9.51 -30.67
N ASP A 23 -14.07 -8.99 -31.03
CA ASP A 23 -14.78 -7.87 -30.40
C ASP A 23 -15.79 -8.33 -29.32
N GLY A 24 -15.88 -9.63 -29.03
CA GLY A 24 -16.73 -10.18 -27.96
C GLY A 24 -18.17 -10.49 -28.36
N GLU A 25 -18.56 -10.28 -29.63
CA GLU A 25 -19.91 -10.58 -30.11
C GLU A 25 -20.08 -12.04 -30.56
N ILE A 26 -21.27 -12.61 -30.37
CA ILE A 26 -21.62 -13.91 -30.97
C ILE A 26 -21.99 -13.70 -32.44
N LYS A 27 -21.20 -14.26 -33.36
CA LYS A 27 -21.41 -14.08 -34.81
C LYS A 27 -21.70 -15.39 -35.53
N LYS A 28 -22.49 -15.28 -36.61
CA LYS A 28 -22.75 -16.39 -37.54
C LYS A 28 -21.47 -16.71 -38.32
N ALA A 29 -21.06 -17.96 -38.29
CA ALA A 29 -19.93 -18.45 -39.06
C ALA A 29 -20.29 -18.61 -40.55
N GLY A 30 -19.73 -17.74 -41.39
CA GLY A 30 -19.75 -17.88 -42.85
C GLY A 30 -18.80 -18.97 -43.36
N LEU A 31 -18.80 -19.23 -44.67
CA LEU A 31 -17.94 -20.21 -45.35
C LEU A 31 -16.45 -19.99 -45.04
N TRP A 32 -15.98 -18.75 -45.09
CA TRP A 32 -14.59 -18.41 -44.78
C TRP A 32 -14.20 -18.68 -43.34
N GLN A 33 -15.08 -18.39 -42.36
CA GLN A 33 -14.79 -18.66 -40.96
C GLN A 33 -14.79 -20.17 -40.67
N LYS A 34 -15.69 -20.92 -41.33
CA LYS A 34 -15.70 -22.40 -41.25
C LYS A 34 -14.40 -22.99 -41.81
N PHE A 35 -13.92 -22.45 -42.93
CA PHE A 35 -12.64 -22.86 -43.51
C PHE A 35 -11.46 -22.54 -42.59
N LYS A 36 -11.36 -21.31 -42.07
CA LYS A 36 -10.29 -20.90 -41.14
C LYS A 36 -10.25 -21.78 -39.88
N CYS A 37 -11.41 -22.05 -39.28
CA CYS A 37 -11.49 -22.92 -38.11
C CYS A 37 -11.05 -24.36 -38.43
N TRP A 38 -11.52 -24.92 -39.56
CA TRP A 38 -11.16 -26.27 -40.00
C TRP A 38 -9.66 -26.41 -40.26
N ALA A 39 -9.09 -25.49 -41.05
CA ALA A 39 -7.68 -25.46 -41.42
C ALA A 39 -6.75 -24.97 -40.30
N ASN A 40 -7.28 -24.64 -39.12
CA ASN A 40 -6.53 -24.06 -38.00
C ASN A 40 -5.75 -22.79 -38.37
N ILE A 41 -6.34 -21.95 -39.22
CA ILE A 41 -5.71 -20.72 -39.71
C ILE A 41 -6.12 -19.57 -38.78
N GLY A 42 -5.12 -18.93 -38.16
CA GLY A 42 -5.31 -17.82 -37.23
C GLY A 42 -5.96 -18.24 -35.90
N GLU A 43 -6.59 -17.29 -35.21
CA GLU A 43 -7.24 -17.52 -33.89
C GLU A 43 -8.62 -18.21 -33.98
N ALA A 44 -9.01 -18.78 -35.12
CA ALA A 44 -10.38 -19.22 -35.39
C ALA A 44 -10.89 -20.34 -34.46
N ARG A 45 -10.05 -21.31 -34.07
CA ARG A 45 -10.44 -22.34 -33.08
C ARG A 45 -10.53 -21.77 -31.67
N GLN A 46 -9.67 -20.82 -31.34
CA GLN A 46 -9.70 -20.14 -30.03
C GLN A 46 -10.99 -19.33 -29.87
N GLN A 47 -11.45 -18.66 -30.93
CA GLN A 47 -12.75 -17.97 -30.98
C GLN A 47 -13.94 -18.90 -30.70
N VAL A 48 -13.87 -20.17 -31.12
CA VAL A 48 -14.89 -21.17 -30.81
C VAL A 48 -14.81 -21.62 -29.36
N ARG A 49 -13.61 -21.83 -28.81
CA ARG A 49 -13.41 -22.15 -27.38
C ARG A 49 -13.89 -21.01 -26.47
N ASN A 50 -13.62 -19.76 -26.85
CA ASN A 50 -14.09 -18.60 -26.10
C ASN A 50 -15.62 -18.48 -26.14
N LEU A 51 -16.28 -18.81 -27.26
CA LEU A 51 -17.73 -18.89 -27.33
C LEU A 51 -18.29 -19.89 -26.30
N VAL A 52 -17.64 -21.06 -26.17
CA VAL A 52 -18.02 -22.06 -25.16
C VAL A 52 -17.90 -21.48 -23.76
N SER A 53 -16.78 -20.80 -23.45
CA SER A 53 -16.59 -20.15 -22.14
C SER A 53 -17.67 -19.10 -21.86
N VAL A 54 -18.00 -18.24 -22.83
CA VAL A 54 -19.05 -17.21 -22.69
C VAL A 54 -20.42 -17.80 -22.45
N ILE A 55 -20.81 -18.85 -23.20
CA ILE A 55 -22.11 -19.50 -23.00
C ILE A 55 -22.14 -20.21 -21.65
N LYS A 56 -21.05 -20.88 -21.27
CA LYS A 56 -20.89 -21.50 -19.97
C LYS A 56 -21.07 -20.49 -18.83
N SER A 57 -20.39 -19.34 -18.90
CA SER A 57 -20.51 -18.28 -17.90
C SER A 57 -21.95 -17.79 -17.78
N ASN A 58 -22.58 -17.41 -18.88
CA ASN A 58 -23.98 -16.92 -18.86
C ASN A 58 -24.97 -17.95 -18.31
N LEU A 59 -24.77 -19.24 -18.59
CA LEU A 59 -25.61 -20.30 -18.03
C LEU A 59 -25.39 -20.44 -16.52
N LEU A 60 -24.14 -20.40 -16.06
CA LEU A 60 -23.82 -20.40 -14.63
C LEU A 60 -24.39 -19.16 -13.92
N ASP A 61 -24.40 -17.99 -14.56
CA ASP A 61 -24.98 -16.76 -14.00
C ASP A 61 -26.49 -16.87 -13.78
N THR A 62 -27.20 -17.65 -14.63
CA THR A 62 -28.63 -17.91 -14.40
C THR A 62 -28.91 -18.84 -13.21
N VAL A 63 -27.88 -19.45 -12.63
CA VAL A 63 -28.02 -20.47 -11.59
C VAL A 63 -26.98 -20.28 -10.48
N THR A 64 -27.37 -19.57 -9.42
CA THR A 64 -26.53 -19.23 -8.24
C THR A 64 -25.74 -20.40 -7.59
N TYR A 65 -26.05 -21.68 -7.86
CA TYR A 65 -25.44 -22.86 -7.20
C TYR A 65 -25.29 -24.12 -8.09
N ALA A 66 -25.22 -24.01 -9.42
CA ALA A 66 -25.11 -25.20 -10.27
C ALA A 66 -23.74 -25.91 -10.12
N LYS A 67 -23.72 -27.24 -10.10
CA LYS A 67 -22.48 -28.03 -10.26
C LYS A 67 -21.94 -27.82 -11.67
N GLY A 68 -20.92 -26.97 -11.81
CA GLY A 68 -20.26 -26.67 -13.09
C GLY A 68 -19.70 -27.91 -13.81
N ASP A 69 -19.46 -29.01 -13.09
CA ASP A 69 -18.86 -30.24 -13.62
C ASP A 69 -19.68 -30.91 -14.72
N SER A 70 -21.02 -30.98 -14.59
CA SER A 70 -21.85 -31.58 -15.65
C SER A 70 -21.88 -30.73 -16.92
N LEU A 71 -21.84 -29.40 -16.73
CA LEU A 71 -21.77 -28.44 -17.81
C LEU A 71 -20.39 -28.52 -18.51
N ASN A 72 -19.31 -28.72 -17.74
CA ASN A 72 -17.96 -28.95 -18.27
C ASN A 72 -17.91 -30.21 -19.14
N GLU A 73 -18.49 -31.33 -18.69
CA GLU A 73 -18.54 -32.55 -19.48
C GLU A 73 -19.36 -32.39 -20.77
N ASP A 74 -20.46 -31.65 -20.72
CA ASP A 74 -21.31 -31.44 -21.89
C ASP A 74 -20.66 -30.49 -22.91
N PHE A 75 -19.97 -29.44 -22.45
CA PHE A 75 -19.19 -28.56 -23.32
C PHE A 75 -17.89 -29.24 -23.82
N ALA A 76 -17.26 -30.12 -23.06
CA ALA A 76 -16.07 -30.88 -23.49
C ALA A 76 -16.37 -31.86 -24.64
N LYS A 77 -17.63 -32.30 -24.78
CA LYS A 77 -18.10 -33.13 -25.90
C LYS A 77 -18.29 -32.33 -27.20
N LEU A 78 -18.25 -31.00 -27.14
CA LEU A 78 -18.32 -30.18 -28.34
C LEU A 78 -16.99 -30.23 -29.09
N ASP A 79 -17.06 -30.48 -30.40
CA ASP A 79 -15.91 -30.40 -31.29
C ASP A 79 -15.52 -28.93 -31.53
N THR A 80 -14.69 -28.38 -30.63
CA THR A 80 -14.16 -27.01 -30.75
C THR A 80 -13.14 -26.84 -31.88
N THR A 81 -12.83 -27.91 -32.64
CA THR A 81 -12.02 -27.80 -33.85
C THR A 81 -12.80 -27.30 -35.06
N LYS A 82 -14.14 -27.19 -34.94
CA LYS A 82 -15.06 -26.64 -35.94
C LYS A 82 -16.04 -25.66 -35.29
N ASN A 83 -16.65 -24.78 -36.08
CA ASN A 83 -17.66 -23.86 -35.56
C ASN A 83 -18.89 -24.62 -35.03
N LEU A 84 -19.42 -24.18 -33.90
CA LEU A 84 -20.48 -24.87 -33.17
C LEU A 84 -21.85 -24.57 -33.77
N LYS A 85 -22.69 -25.60 -33.95
CA LYS A 85 -24.06 -25.40 -34.45
C LYS A 85 -24.97 -24.91 -33.33
N GLY A 86 -25.94 -24.06 -33.68
CA GLY A 86 -26.98 -23.62 -32.77
C GLY A 86 -27.77 -24.80 -32.18
N SER A 87 -27.97 -25.89 -32.95
CA SER A 87 -28.62 -27.10 -32.44
C SER A 87 -27.87 -27.75 -31.27
N ASP A 88 -26.53 -27.77 -31.33
CA ASP A 88 -25.70 -28.40 -30.31
C ASP A 88 -25.65 -27.54 -29.04
N LEU A 89 -25.55 -26.22 -29.22
CA LEU A 89 -25.60 -25.23 -28.14
C LEU A 89 -26.96 -25.22 -27.45
N ASN A 90 -28.07 -25.13 -28.20
CA ASN A 90 -29.44 -25.12 -27.67
C ASN A 90 -29.74 -26.41 -26.90
N ARG A 91 -29.24 -27.56 -27.37
CA ARG A 91 -29.39 -28.82 -26.64
C ARG A 91 -28.72 -28.77 -25.26
N ILE A 92 -27.50 -28.22 -25.17
CA ILE A 92 -26.79 -28.06 -23.89
C ILE A 92 -27.53 -27.06 -22.99
N ILE A 93 -27.97 -25.92 -23.55
CA ILE A 93 -28.74 -24.88 -22.84
C ILE A 93 -30.03 -25.46 -22.25
N GLU A 94 -30.82 -26.19 -23.04
CA GLU A 94 -32.08 -26.81 -22.60
C GLU A 94 -31.84 -27.90 -21.56
N LYS A 95 -30.81 -28.74 -21.76
CA LYS A 95 -30.42 -29.76 -20.79
C LYS A 95 -30.02 -29.13 -19.47
N PHE A 96 -29.26 -28.04 -19.51
CA PHE A 96 -28.87 -27.29 -18.32
C PHE A 96 -30.08 -26.65 -17.62
N LYS A 97 -30.96 -25.96 -18.36
CA LYS A 97 -32.18 -25.34 -17.81
C LYS A 97 -33.08 -26.39 -17.15
N THR A 98 -33.20 -27.57 -17.74
CA THR A 98 -34.00 -28.69 -17.18
C THR A 98 -33.34 -29.25 -15.92
N ALA A 99 -32.03 -29.53 -15.95
CA ALA A 99 -31.32 -30.08 -14.80
C ALA A 99 -31.23 -29.11 -13.60
N ASN A 100 -31.42 -27.81 -13.84
CA ASN A 100 -31.31 -26.75 -12.83
C ASN A 100 -32.63 -25.98 -12.64
N SER A 101 -33.77 -26.57 -13.02
CA SER A 101 -35.09 -25.92 -12.96
C SER A 101 -35.40 -25.34 -11.58
N ASP A 102 -35.09 -26.07 -10.51
CA ASP A 102 -35.34 -25.64 -9.14
C ASP A 102 -34.52 -24.41 -8.77
N SER A 103 -33.27 -24.36 -9.21
CA SER A 103 -32.40 -23.23 -8.94
C SER A 103 -32.80 -21.99 -9.76
N ILE A 104 -33.33 -22.17 -10.97
CA ILE A 104 -33.93 -21.09 -11.78
C ILE A 104 -35.20 -20.56 -11.09
N ASP A 105 -36.04 -21.45 -10.57
CA ASP A 105 -37.25 -21.07 -9.83
C ASP A 105 -36.89 -20.30 -8.55
N LYS A 106 -35.86 -20.74 -7.81
CA LYS A 106 -35.32 -20.00 -6.66
C LYS A 106 -34.84 -18.59 -7.05
N ALA A 107 -34.18 -18.44 -8.21
CA ALA A 107 -33.76 -17.13 -8.69
C ALA A 107 -34.96 -16.22 -9.05
N GLN A 108 -36.02 -16.78 -9.64
CA GLN A 108 -37.26 -16.04 -9.90
C GLN A 108 -37.98 -15.65 -8.62
N ALA A 109 -38.02 -16.54 -7.62
CA ALA A 109 -38.57 -16.27 -6.30
C ALA A 109 -37.85 -15.08 -5.64
N LYS A 110 -36.51 -15.08 -5.60
CA LYS A 110 -35.71 -13.95 -5.11
C LYS A 110 -36.03 -12.62 -5.79
N LYS A 111 -36.32 -12.63 -7.10
CA LYS A 111 -36.71 -11.42 -7.84
C LYS A 111 -38.07 -10.87 -7.37
N ILE A 112 -39.04 -11.75 -7.10
CA ILE A 112 -40.34 -11.37 -6.56
C ILE A 112 -40.18 -10.78 -5.15
N GLU A 113 -39.42 -11.46 -4.29
CA GLU A 113 -39.09 -11.00 -2.94
C GLU A 113 -38.50 -9.58 -2.97
N GLY A 114 -37.48 -9.36 -3.81
CA GLY A 114 -36.81 -8.06 -3.95
C GLY A 114 -37.77 -6.94 -4.33
N ASN A 115 -38.66 -7.17 -5.30
CA ASN A 115 -39.64 -6.16 -5.74
C ASN A 115 -40.63 -5.80 -4.61
N ILE A 116 -41.11 -6.78 -3.85
CA ILE A 116 -42.05 -6.55 -2.75
C ILE A 116 -41.37 -5.77 -1.63
N ILE A 117 -40.14 -6.14 -1.28
CA ILE A 117 -39.32 -5.46 -0.27
C ILE A 117 -39.06 -4.01 -0.68
N GLU A 118 -38.69 -3.76 -1.94
CA GLU A 118 -38.45 -2.41 -2.45
C GLU A 118 -39.71 -1.53 -2.32
N ASN A 119 -40.87 -2.05 -2.72
CA ASN A 119 -42.16 -1.35 -2.57
C ASN A 119 -42.50 -1.03 -1.10
N ALA A 120 -42.24 -1.97 -0.18
CA ALA A 120 -42.46 -1.77 1.25
C ALA A 120 -41.57 -0.66 1.82
N VAL A 121 -40.28 -0.66 1.46
CA VAL A 121 -39.34 0.39 1.86
C VAL A 121 -39.75 1.76 1.33
N ASP A 122 -40.16 1.83 0.06
CA ASP A 122 -40.67 3.06 -0.55
C ASP A 122 -41.92 3.60 0.18
N SER A 123 -42.81 2.73 0.64
CA SER A 123 -43.97 3.14 1.46
C SER A 123 -43.53 3.80 2.76
N LEU A 124 -42.63 3.16 3.52
CA LEU A 124 -42.12 3.68 4.78
C LEU A 124 -41.36 5.01 4.63
N LEU A 125 -40.69 5.20 3.49
CA LEU A 125 -40.04 6.47 3.14
C LEU A 125 -41.07 7.57 2.87
N LYS A 126 -42.12 7.29 2.09
CA LYS A 126 -43.19 8.24 1.76
C LYS A 126 -43.99 8.66 3.00
N GLU A 127 -44.24 7.72 3.91
CA GLU A 127 -44.90 7.95 5.20
C GLU A 127 -44.02 8.76 6.18
N GLY A 128 -42.73 8.97 5.87
CA GLY A 128 -41.82 9.71 6.72
C GLY A 128 -41.38 8.96 7.97
N LEU A 129 -41.62 7.65 8.06
CA LEU A 129 -41.25 6.80 9.19
C LEU A 129 -39.78 6.37 9.15
N LEU A 130 -39.20 6.29 7.94
CA LEU A 130 -37.84 5.84 7.67
C LEU A 130 -36.95 7.01 7.19
N GLU A 131 -35.70 7.08 7.65
CA GLU A 131 -34.72 7.98 7.05
C GLU A 131 -34.32 7.52 5.65
N LYS A 132 -34.21 8.43 4.68
CA LYS A 132 -33.87 8.09 3.28
C LYS A 132 -32.60 7.26 3.13
N ARG A 133 -31.60 7.53 3.98
CA ARG A 133 -30.32 6.80 4.01
C ARG A 133 -30.41 5.40 4.61
N SER A 134 -31.54 5.04 5.21
CA SER A 134 -31.77 3.77 5.89
C SER A 134 -32.63 2.79 5.10
N ALA A 135 -32.91 3.12 3.84
CA ALA A 135 -33.60 2.25 2.89
C ALA A 135 -32.94 0.87 2.79
N TYR A 136 -31.61 0.81 2.59
CA TYR A 136 -30.89 -0.47 2.47
C TYR A 136 -30.91 -1.31 3.75
N SER A 137 -30.74 -0.71 4.93
CA SER A 137 -30.83 -1.44 6.19
C SER A 137 -32.25 -1.97 6.44
N MET A 138 -33.27 -1.23 5.99
CA MET A 138 -34.65 -1.72 6.01
C MET A 138 -34.84 -2.89 5.04
N GLN A 139 -34.30 -2.78 3.81
CA GLN A 139 -34.35 -3.87 2.83
C GLN A 139 -33.69 -5.14 3.37
N ASP A 140 -32.51 -5.02 3.98
CA ASP A 140 -31.78 -6.13 4.60
C ASP A 140 -32.58 -6.76 5.76
N LEU A 141 -33.18 -5.95 6.63
CA LEU A 141 -34.04 -6.42 7.71
C LEU A 141 -35.26 -7.20 7.17
N LEU A 142 -35.93 -6.66 6.15
CA LEU A 142 -37.07 -7.31 5.50
C LEU A 142 -36.66 -8.59 4.77
N GLN A 143 -35.53 -8.58 4.07
CA GLN A 143 -34.98 -9.77 3.41
C GLN A 143 -34.67 -10.88 4.42
N LYS A 144 -34.11 -10.53 5.59
CA LYS A 144 -33.87 -11.50 6.67
C LYS A 144 -35.17 -12.03 7.28
N SER A 145 -36.23 -11.22 7.32
CA SER A 145 -37.53 -11.67 7.83
C SER A 145 -38.14 -12.79 6.98
N ILE A 146 -37.96 -12.74 5.65
CA ILE A 146 -38.50 -13.75 4.73
C ILE A 146 -37.54 -14.92 4.48
N SER A 147 -36.26 -14.81 4.87
CA SER A 147 -35.29 -15.91 4.70
C SER A 147 -35.63 -17.18 5.49
N GLN A 148 -36.58 -17.10 6.43
CA GLN A 148 -37.13 -18.23 7.18
C GLN A 148 -38.32 -18.91 6.51
N ILE A 149 -38.89 -18.33 5.45
CA ILE A 149 -39.90 -18.97 4.61
C ILE A 149 -39.22 -20.07 3.73
N LYS A 150 -38.08 -20.63 4.20
CA LYS A 150 -37.06 -21.37 3.44
C LYS A 150 -37.63 -22.36 2.42
N GLU A 151 -37.26 -22.09 1.16
CA GLU A 151 -36.86 -22.95 0.02
C GLU A 151 -37.48 -24.33 -0.26
N GLU A 152 -38.12 -25.05 0.66
CA GLU A 152 -38.58 -26.42 0.42
C GLU A 152 -39.97 -26.51 -0.24
N ASP A 153 -40.79 -25.46 -0.20
CA ASP A 153 -42.11 -25.43 -0.84
C ASP A 153 -42.30 -24.14 -1.67
N LEU A 154 -41.46 -23.94 -2.71
CA LEU A 154 -41.86 -23.02 -3.78
C LEU A 154 -43.16 -23.57 -4.35
N PRO A 155 -44.30 -22.84 -4.28
CA PRO A 155 -45.57 -23.36 -4.76
C PRO A 155 -45.41 -23.71 -6.25
N LYS A 156 -45.80 -24.93 -6.62
CA LYS A 156 -45.79 -25.39 -8.01
C LYS A 156 -47.24 -25.54 -8.47
N LYS A 157 -47.47 -25.27 -9.76
CA LYS A 157 -48.72 -25.58 -10.46
C LYS A 157 -48.42 -26.47 -11.66
N ASN A 158 -49.37 -27.32 -12.02
CA ASN A 158 -49.23 -28.18 -13.19
C ASN A 158 -49.75 -27.46 -14.45
N GLU A 159 -48.84 -27.13 -15.37
CA GLU A 159 -49.17 -26.61 -16.69
C GLU A 159 -48.75 -27.64 -17.76
N ALA A 160 -49.70 -28.08 -18.59
CA ALA A 160 -49.46 -29.05 -19.67
C ALA A 160 -48.71 -30.33 -19.23
N GLY A 161 -48.94 -30.80 -18.01
CA GLY A 161 -48.31 -32.00 -17.45
C GLY A 161 -46.89 -31.81 -16.90
N LYS A 162 -46.44 -30.56 -16.74
CA LYS A 162 -45.17 -30.22 -16.06
C LYS A 162 -45.44 -29.37 -14.83
N GLU A 163 -44.75 -29.69 -13.73
CA GLU A 163 -44.72 -28.83 -12.55
C GLU A 163 -43.88 -27.58 -12.84
N VAL A 164 -44.50 -26.41 -12.70
CA VAL A 164 -43.88 -25.11 -12.90
C VAL A 164 -44.11 -24.23 -11.68
N PHE A 165 -43.18 -23.33 -11.39
CA PHE A 165 -43.29 -22.37 -10.29
C PHE A 165 -44.55 -21.49 -10.39
N ASP A 166 -45.40 -21.56 -9.38
CA ASP A 166 -46.61 -20.75 -9.21
C ASP A 166 -46.28 -19.40 -8.59
N LYS A 167 -45.87 -18.48 -9.47
CA LYS A 167 -45.48 -17.11 -9.12
C LYS A 167 -46.56 -16.35 -8.36
N GLU A 168 -47.83 -16.57 -8.67
CA GLU A 168 -48.93 -15.77 -8.11
C GLU A 168 -49.16 -16.11 -6.63
N THR A 169 -49.27 -17.41 -6.32
CA THR A 169 -49.40 -17.91 -4.94
C THR A 169 -48.21 -17.50 -4.08
N TYR A 170 -47.00 -17.60 -4.64
CA TYR A 170 -45.78 -17.17 -3.93
C TYR A 170 -45.78 -15.67 -3.64
N THR A 171 -46.10 -14.84 -4.63
CA THR A 171 -46.18 -13.37 -4.50
C THR A 171 -47.12 -12.98 -3.35
N GLN A 172 -48.35 -13.53 -3.33
CA GLN A 172 -49.34 -13.23 -2.29
C GLN A 172 -48.86 -13.64 -0.88
N LYS A 173 -48.19 -14.78 -0.74
CA LYS A 173 -47.64 -15.26 0.53
C LYS A 173 -46.58 -14.28 1.07
N ILE A 174 -45.66 -13.84 0.21
CA ILE A 174 -44.61 -12.88 0.58
C ILE A 174 -45.19 -11.50 0.90
N GLU A 175 -46.12 -10.99 0.10
CA GLU A 175 -46.79 -9.69 0.36
C GLU A 175 -47.47 -9.67 1.73
N LYS A 176 -48.22 -10.74 2.07
CA LYS A 176 -48.89 -10.85 3.36
C LYS A 176 -47.90 -10.82 4.53
N PHE A 177 -46.82 -11.58 4.41
CA PHE A 177 -45.81 -11.67 5.46
C PHE A 177 -45.07 -10.34 5.64
N ILE A 178 -44.58 -9.75 4.55
CA ILE A 178 -43.90 -8.45 4.58
C ILE A 178 -44.82 -7.38 5.16
N LYS A 179 -46.11 -7.36 4.79
CA LYS A 179 -47.07 -6.42 5.36
C LYS A 179 -47.17 -6.53 6.89
N GLN A 180 -47.34 -7.75 7.40
CA GLN A 180 -47.42 -7.99 8.86
C GLN A 180 -46.14 -7.53 9.57
N PHE A 181 -44.98 -7.86 9.00
CA PHE A 181 -43.70 -7.47 9.58
C PHE A 181 -43.51 -5.94 9.57
N VAL A 182 -43.88 -5.27 8.48
CA VAL A 182 -43.86 -3.81 8.37
C VAL A 182 -44.80 -3.17 9.40
N ASP A 183 -45.97 -3.74 9.66
CA ASP A 183 -46.88 -3.23 10.71
C ASP A 183 -46.25 -3.33 12.11
N THR A 184 -45.54 -4.41 12.44
CA THR A 184 -44.74 -4.50 13.68
C THR A 184 -43.66 -3.42 13.75
N ILE A 185 -42.96 -3.17 12.64
CA ILE A 185 -41.95 -2.10 12.57
C ILE A 185 -42.58 -0.71 12.78
N ARG A 186 -43.78 -0.47 12.26
CA ARG A 186 -44.54 0.77 12.52
C ARG A 186 -44.86 0.91 14.01
N GLU A 187 -45.34 -0.15 14.65
CA GLU A 187 -45.69 -0.15 16.07
C GLU A 187 -44.46 0.12 16.97
N ILE A 188 -43.31 -0.49 16.65
CA ILE A 188 -42.03 -0.21 17.34
C ILE A 188 -41.64 1.26 17.17
N LYS A 189 -41.72 1.78 15.94
CA LYS A 189 -41.41 3.20 15.66
C LYS A 189 -42.31 4.10 16.49
N GLU A 190 -43.62 3.89 16.44
CA GLU A 190 -44.60 4.76 17.10
C GLU A 190 -44.47 4.75 18.62
N SER A 191 -44.24 3.58 19.23
CA SER A 191 -44.15 3.49 20.70
C SER A 191 -42.78 3.89 21.26
N LYS A 192 -41.66 3.57 20.59
CA LYS A 192 -40.31 3.76 21.13
C LYS A 192 -39.54 4.93 20.51
N LEU A 193 -39.97 5.39 19.34
CA LEU A 193 -39.36 6.49 18.59
C LEU A 193 -40.41 7.51 18.10
N PRO A 194 -41.31 8.03 18.96
CA PRO A 194 -42.41 8.89 18.51
C PRO A 194 -41.92 10.13 17.75
N GLU A 195 -40.82 10.74 18.22
CA GLU A 195 -40.23 11.95 17.65
C GLU A 195 -39.11 11.70 16.63
N ASN A 196 -38.71 10.43 16.42
CA ASN A 196 -37.57 10.07 15.60
C ASN A 196 -37.98 9.17 14.42
N LYS A 197 -37.24 9.28 13.31
CA LYS A 197 -37.35 8.33 12.20
C LYS A 197 -36.48 7.11 12.49
N LEU A 198 -36.85 5.96 11.91
CA LEU A 198 -36.01 4.78 11.90
C LEU A 198 -34.71 5.08 11.15
N ASN A 199 -33.57 4.87 11.81
CA ASN A 199 -32.22 5.06 11.26
C ASN A 199 -31.46 3.73 11.22
N ASN A 200 -30.29 3.72 10.57
CA ASN A 200 -29.51 2.50 10.33
C ASN A 200 -29.18 1.76 11.62
N TYR A 201 -28.72 2.52 12.62
CA TYR A 201 -28.38 2.00 13.93
C TYR A 201 -29.58 1.32 14.61
N TYR A 202 -30.74 1.96 14.65
CA TYR A 202 -31.90 1.42 15.34
C TYR A 202 -32.50 0.23 14.59
N LEU A 203 -32.39 0.18 13.26
CA LEU A 203 -32.75 -1.01 12.49
C LEU A 203 -31.84 -2.20 12.79
N ASP A 204 -30.53 -1.96 12.98
CA ASP A 204 -29.58 -3.00 13.42
C ASP A 204 -29.90 -3.47 14.85
N TYR A 205 -30.31 -2.55 15.74
CA TYR A 205 -30.82 -2.89 17.07
C TYR A 205 -32.09 -3.74 17.00
N ILE A 206 -33.06 -3.35 16.15
CA ILE A 206 -34.28 -4.14 15.93
C ILE A 206 -33.91 -5.53 15.42
N LYS A 207 -33.00 -5.62 14.45
CA LYS A 207 -32.51 -6.88 13.90
C LYS A 207 -31.90 -7.77 14.98
N GLY A 208 -31.05 -7.22 15.85
CA GLY A 208 -30.43 -7.97 16.95
C GLY A 208 -31.40 -8.41 18.05
N LYS A 209 -32.62 -7.83 18.10
CA LYS A 209 -33.67 -8.25 19.03
C LYS A 209 -34.65 -9.24 18.40
N LEU A 210 -35.02 -9.02 17.14
CA LEU A 210 -35.97 -9.87 16.45
C LEU A 210 -35.36 -11.17 15.95
N PHE A 211 -34.04 -11.28 15.86
CA PHE A 211 -33.39 -12.49 15.34
C PHE A 211 -32.38 -13.03 16.34
N ASP A 212 -32.33 -14.36 16.50
CA ASP A 212 -31.25 -15.03 17.22
C ASP A 212 -29.97 -15.12 16.37
N ASP A 213 -28.91 -15.70 16.95
CA ASP A 213 -27.62 -15.90 16.30
C ASP A 213 -27.69 -16.84 15.09
N GLU A 214 -28.69 -17.74 15.06
CA GLU A 214 -28.98 -18.64 13.94
C GLU A 214 -29.81 -17.96 12.84
N GLY A 215 -30.31 -16.74 13.10
CA GLY A 215 -31.12 -15.95 12.20
C GLY A 215 -32.61 -16.33 12.19
N ASN A 216 -33.10 -17.05 13.20
CA ASN A 216 -34.51 -17.35 13.42
C ASN A 216 -35.25 -16.17 14.05
N LEU A 217 -36.54 -16.01 13.73
CA LEU A 217 -37.35 -14.87 14.12
C LEU A 217 -37.88 -15.15 15.53
N LEU A 218 -37.49 -14.31 16.46
CA LEU A 218 -37.89 -14.38 17.85
C LEU A 218 -39.25 -13.67 18.03
N ASN A 219 -40.12 -14.27 18.82
CA ASN A 219 -41.39 -13.66 19.21
C ASN A 219 -41.14 -12.64 20.34
N VAL A 220 -40.74 -11.43 19.96
CA VAL A 220 -40.40 -10.33 20.88
C VAL A 220 -41.53 -9.31 20.90
N SER A 221 -42.05 -9.01 22.08
CA SER A 221 -43.06 -7.96 22.26
C SER A 221 -42.45 -6.57 22.00
N VAL A 222 -43.24 -5.67 21.41
CA VAL A 222 -42.87 -4.27 21.17
C VAL A 222 -42.38 -3.57 22.46
N ASP A 223 -42.86 -3.98 23.63
CA ASP A 223 -42.43 -3.41 24.91
C ASP A 223 -41.00 -3.73 25.33
N GLN A 224 -40.38 -4.76 24.75
CA GLN A 224 -39.00 -5.13 25.04
C GLN A 224 -37.98 -4.24 24.30
N PHE A 225 -38.43 -3.42 23.36
CA PHE A 225 -37.59 -2.45 22.67
C PHE A 225 -37.42 -1.19 23.50
N LYS A 226 -36.20 -0.66 23.53
CA LYS A 226 -35.83 0.54 24.29
C LYS A 226 -35.92 1.80 23.45
N GLY A 227 -36.04 2.95 24.12
CA GLY A 227 -35.87 4.26 23.48
C GLY A 227 -34.49 4.42 22.84
N ILE A 228 -34.34 5.46 22.01
CA ILE A 228 -33.17 5.60 21.14
C ILE A 228 -31.83 5.65 21.89
N ASP A 229 -31.78 6.31 23.05
CA ASP A 229 -30.53 6.50 23.79
C ASP A 229 -30.16 5.26 24.60
N GLU A 230 -31.13 4.63 25.26
CA GLU A 230 -30.91 3.37 25.98
C GLU A 230 -30.57 2.24 25.03
N ALA A 231 -31.17 2.21 23.83
CA ALA A 231 -30.78 1.31 22.77
C ALA A 231 -29.31 1.54 22.40
N LYS A 232 -28.89 2.79 22.10
CA LYS A 232 -27.50 3.11 21.72
C LYS A 232 -26.50 2.65 22.77
N ARG A 233 -26.81 2.89 24.04
CA ARG A 233 -25.98 2.45 25.17
C ARG A 233 -25.85 0.93 25.18
N GLU A 234 -26.96 0.20 25.08
CA GLU A 234 -26.95 -1.26 25.02
C GLU A 234 -26.15 -1.79 23.83
N TYR A 235 -26.29 -1.17 22.66
CA TYR A 235 -25.51 -1.54 21.48
C TYR A 235 -24.02 -1.29 21.65
N ILE A 236 -23.62 -0.13 22.18
CA ILE A 236 -22.20 0.15 22.42
C ILE A 236 -21.64 -0.90 23.38
N LEU A 237 -22.32 -1.14 24.50
CA LEU A 237 -21.92 -2.12 25.51
C LEU A 237 -21.76 -3.53 24.91
N SER A 238 -22.66 -3.97 24.03
CA SER A 238 -22.53 -5.28 23.37
C SER A 238 -21.35 -5.39 22.41
N LYS A 239 -20.73 -4.28 22.00
CA LYS A 239 -19.57 -4.26 21.07
C LYS A 239 -18.21 -4.19 21.74
N ILE A 240 -18.14 -3.70 22.98
CA ILE A 240 -16.86 -3.48 23.70
C ILE A 240 -16.34 -4.74 24.42
N GLY A 241 -17.17 -5.77 24.56
CA GLY A 241 -16.79 -7.08 25.11
C GLY A 241 -16.77 -7.14 26.64
N ASP A 242 -16.76 -8.37 27.18
CA ASP A 242 -16.93 -8.63 28.62
C ASP A 242 -15.68 -8.30 29.47
N ASP A 243 -14.52 -8.12 28.84
CA ASP A 243 -13.24 -7.82 29.50
C ASP A 243 -13.09 -6.36 29.95
N ILE A 244 -14.08 -5.50 29.65
CA ILE A 244 -14.11 -4.10 30.07
C ILE A 244 -15.07 -3.96 31.25
N ASP A 245 -14.61 -3.34 32.33
CA ASP A 245 -15.49 -3.01 33.45
C ASP A 245 -16.54 -1.98 33.00
N LEU A 246 -17.77 -2.47 32.79
CA LEU A 246 -18.92 -1.69 32.35
C LEU A 246 -19.47 -0.78 33.47
N ASN A 247 -19.10 -1.05 34.72
CA ASN A 247 -19.47 -0.24 35.88
C ASN A 247 -18.43 0.85 36.18
N ASP A 248 -17.28 0.84 35.51
CA ASP A 248 -16.26 1.87 35.68
C ASP A 248 -16.79 3.25 35.24
N LYS A 249 -16.47 4.27 36.05
CA LYS A 249 -16.88 5.65 35.81
C LYS A 249 -16.36 6.16 34.47
N ARG A 250 -15.10 5.84 34.14
CA ARG A 250 -14.48 6.28 32.89
C ARG A 250 -15.11 5.59 31.67
N THR A 251 -15.47 4.30 31.77
CA THR A 251 -16.24 3.61 30.72
C THR A 251 -17.55 4.33 30.45
N ASN A 252 -18.32 4.64 31.51
CA ASN A 252 -19.59 5.34 31.39
C ASN A 252 -19.45 6.75 30.80
N GLU A 253 -18.47 7.53 31.25
CA GLU A 253 -18.18 8.88 30.71
C GLU A 253 -17.85 8.84 29.21
N ILE A 254 -17.08 7.85 28.76
CA ILE A 254 -16.74 7.69 27.35
C ILE A 254 -17.97 7.31 26.52
N ILE A 255 -18.78 6.36 26.99
CA ILE A 255 -20.01 5.94 26.29
C ILE A 255 -20.99 7.11 26.18
N ASP A 256 -21.21 7.85 27.26
CA ASP A 256 -22.09 9.01 27.27
C ASP A 256 -21.61 10.10 26.32
N TYR A 257 -20.29 10.31 26.24
CA TYR A 257 -19.71 11.21 25.24
C TYR A 257 -19.99 10.75 23.81
N VAL A 258 -19.81 9.47 23.48
CA VAL A 258 -20.12 8.94 22.14
C VAL A 258 -21.61 9.16 21.82
N ILE A 259 -22.51 8.82 22.74
CA ILE A 259 -23.96 8.99 22.58
C ILE A 259 -24.31 10.46 22.38
N SER A 260 -23.75 11.39 23.18
CA SER A 260 -24.02 12.82 23.03
C SER A 260 -23.63 13.33 21.65
N LYS A 261 -22.48 12.89 21.12
CA LYS A 261 -22.02 13.27 19.78
C LYS A 261 -22.90 12.76 18.64
N THR A 262 -23.61 11.65 18.83
CA THR A 262 -24.61 11.20 17.84
C THR A 262 -25.87 12.08 17.80
N LYS A 263 -26.11 12.93 18.81
CA LYS A 263 -27.24 13.88 18.83
C LYS A 263 -26.93 15.16 18.05
N GLU A 264 -25.68 15.60 18.10
CA GLU A 264 -25.22 16.86 17.49
C GLU A 264 -25.17 16.79 15.95
N ASN A 265 -24.77 15.66 15.37
CA ASN A 265 -24.65 15.49 13.93
C ASN A 265 -25.27 14.17 13.48
N LYS A 266 -26.50 14.25 12.99
CA LYS A 266 -27.25 13.09 12.48
C LYS A 266 -26.50 12.37 11.37
N GLY A 267 -25.74 13.08 10.53
CA GLY A 267 -24.97 12.55 9.39
C GLY A 267 -23.87 11.56 9.80
N ALA A 268 -23.07 11.94 10.79
CA ALA A 268 -21.96 11.15 11.29
C ALA A 268 -22.35 10.17 12.42
N ALA A 269 -23.54 10.31 13.00
CA ALA A 269 -24.07 9.39 14.01
C ALA A 269 -24.01 7.91 13.57
N ASP A 270 -24.45 7.59 12.35
CA ASP A 270 -24.45 6.22 11.84
C ASP A 270 -23.03 5.62 11.77
N ILE A 271 -22.05 6.45 11.38
CA ILE A 271 -20.65 6.05 11.25
C ILE A 271 -20.05 5.81 12.64
N ILE A 272 -20.29 6.74 13.56
CA ILE A 272 -19.82 6.64 14.95
C ILE A 272 -20.37 5.38 15.62
N MET A 273 -21.66 5.07 15.42
CA MET A 273 -22.27 3.87 15.99
C MET A 273 -21.73 2.59 15.34
N LYS A 274 -21.64 2.54 14.01
CA LYS A 274 -21.11 1.37 13.28
C LYS A 274 -19.64 1.08 13.64
N SER A 275 -18.86 2.12 13.88
CA SER A 275 -17.43 2.03 14.23
C SER A 275 -17.16 2.20 15.73
N CYS A 276 -18.18 2.06 16.59
CA CYS A 276 -18.01 2.34 18.03
C CYS A 276 -16.90 1.49 18.65
N LYS A 277 -16.78 0.20 18.29
CA LYS A 277 -15.73 -0.69 18.79
C LYS A 277 -14.32 -0.15 18.50
N SER A 278 -14.02 0.20 17.25
CA SER A 278 -12.70 0.70 16.82
C SER A 278 -12.42 2.13 17.30
N ILE A 279 -13.47 2.92 17.53
CA ILE A 279 -13.38 4.25 18.15
C ILE A 279 -13.03 4.13 19.64
N LEU A 280 -13.61 3.15 20.34
CA LEU A 280 -13.46 2.96 21.78
C LEU A 280 -12.21 2.16 22.15
N LEU A 281 -11.80 1.19 21.32
CA LEU A 281 -10.71 0.27 21.63
C LEU A 281 -9.43 0.56 20.83
N ASN A 282 -8.28 0.29 21.46
CA ASN A 282 -6.99 0.27 20.79
C ASN A 282 -6.68 -1.11 20.19
N GLY A 283 -5.55 -1.25 19.49
CA GLY A 283 -5.15 -2.52 18.86
C GLY A 283 -4.90 -3.67 19.84
N ALA A 284 -4.83 -3.39 21.15
CA ALA A 284 -4.74 -4.38 22.21
C ALA A 284 -6.11 -4.63 22.89
N ASN A 285 -7.22 -4.24 22.25
CA ASN A 285 -8.59 -4.33 22.78
C ASN A 285 -8.81 -3.62 24.13
N LYS A 286 -7.97 -2.65 24.49
CA LYS A 286 -8.13 -1.85 25.70
C LYS A 286 -8.89 -0.56 25.41
N LEU A 287 -9.71 -0.12 26.37
CA LEU A 287 -10.44 1.14 26.28
C LEU A 287 -9.48 2.33 26.15
N ARG A 288 -9.70 3.15 25.13
CA ARG A 288 -8.93 4.37 24.86
C ARG A 288 -9.17 5.44 25.93
N SER A 289 -8.30 6.44 26.00
CA SER A 289 -8.57 7.63 26.80
C SER A 289 -9.70 8.45 26.18
N LEU A 290 -10.43 9.21 27.00
CA LEU A 290 -11.48 10.10 26.52
C LEU A 290 -10.96 11.07 25.46
N ASP A 291 -9.75 11.62 25.62
CA ASP A 291 -9.13 12.52 24.64
C ASP A 291 -8.83 11.83 23.31
N SER A 292 -8.41 10.56 23.34
CA SER A 292 -8.20 9.79 22.11
C SER A 292 -9.52 9.51 21.39
N VAL A 293 -10.60 9.25 22.12
CA VAL A 293 -11.96 9.09 21.57
C VAL A 293 -12.47 10.40 20.97
N LYS A 294 -12.29 11.53 21.68
CA LYS A 294 -12.63 12.88 21.20
C LYS A 294 -11.97 13.17 19.86
N LYS A 295 -10.63 13.04 19.79
CA LYS A 295 -9.86 13.27 18.55
C LYS A 295 -10.34 12.42 17.39
N ARG A 296 -10.70 11.15 17.63
CA ARG A 296 -11.24 10.26 16.58
C ARG A 296 -12.60 10.71 16.08
N ILE A 297 -13.51 11.06 16.98
CA ILE A 297 -14.85 11.54 16.62
C ILE A 297 -14.76 12.87 15.86
N ASP A 298 -13.91 13.80 16.32
CA ASP A 298 -13.70 15.09 15.65
C ASP A 298 -13.15 14.89 14.24
N ALA A 299 -12.24 13.93 14.05
CA ALA A 299 -11.69 13.60 12.73
C ALA A 299 -12.74 12.93 11.81
N ILE A 300 -13.67 12.14 12.35
CA ILE A 300 -14.82 11.60 11.60
C ILE A 300 -15.74 12.76 11.15
N PHE A 301 -16.04 13.72 12.04
CA PHE A 301 -16.84 14.89 11.68
C PHE A 301 -16.16 15.73 10.59
N SER A 302 -14.87 16.01 10.73
CA SER A 302 -14.10 16.74 9.71
C SER A 302 -14.21 16.07 8.34
N ASN A 303 -13.98 14.76 8.25
CA ASN A 303 -14.10 14.05 6.96
C ASN A 303 -15.54 14.02 6.45
N ALA A 304 -16.53 13.83 7.33
CA ALA A 304 -17.94 13.88 6.96
C ALA A 304 -18.33 15.24 6.37
N ASP A 305 -17.83 16.34 6.93
CA ASP A 305 -18.05 17.69 6.44
C ASP A 305 -17.40 17.91 5.07
N GLU A 306 -16.18 17.42 4.85
CA GLU A 306 -15.54 17.44 3.53
C GLU A 306 -16.34 16.64 2.49
N TYR A 307 -16.78 15.41 2.82
CA TYR A 307 -17.65 14.62 1.94
C TYR A 307 -18.96 15.34 1.64
N ASN A 308 -19.55 16.02 2.63
CA ASN A 308 -20.78 16.78 2.45
C ASN A 308 -20.59 17.97 1.53
N ALA A 309 -19.51 18.72 1.72
CA ALA A 309 -19.14 19.89 0.92
C ALA A 309 -18.90 19.51 -0.55
N ILE A 310 -18.07 18.49 -0.80
CA ILE A 310 -17.82 18.00 -2.16
C ILE A 310 -19.11 17.42 -2.77
N GLY A 311 -19.91 16.71 -1.97
CA GLY A 311 -21.18 16.13 -2.39
C GLY A 311 -22.27 17.14 -2.75
N GLN A 312 -22.10 18.44 -2.44
CA GLN A 312 -22.97 19.49 -2.99
C GLN A 312 -22.74 19.67 -4.51
N ASN A 313 -21.51 19.45 -4.97
CA ASN A 313 -21.10 19.63 -6.36
C ASN A 313 -21.03 18.30 -7.14
N LEU A 314 -20.84 17.18 -6.45
CA LEU A 314 -20.72 15.84 -7.05
C LEU A 314 -21.79 14.90 -6.47
N HIS A 315 -22.93 14.81 -7.15
CA HIS A 315 -24.06 14.00 -6.70
C HIS A 315 -23.66 12.53 -6.54
N GLY A 316 -24.01 11.91 -5.40
CA GLY A 316 -23.63 10.53 -5.06
C GLY A 316 -22.37 10.41 -4.20
N PHE A 317 -21.53 11.45 -4.13
CA PHE A 317 -20.26 11.39 -3.39
C PHE A 317 -20.43 11.23 -1.88
N ARG A 318 -21.54 11.73 -1.32
CA ARG A 318 -21.87 11.53 0.11
C ARG A 318 -22.01 10.03 0.46
N LYS A 319 -22.59 9.23 -0.43
CA LYS A 319 -22.76 7.77 -0.24
C LYS A 319 -21.39 7.08 -0.21
N THR A 320 -20.48 7.51 -1.09
CA THR A 320 -19.08 7.06 -1.13
C THR A 320 -18.35 7.41 0.18
N GLY A 321 -18.48 8.65 0.67
CA GLY A 321 -17.83 9.07 1.92
C GLY A 321 -18.24 8.21 3.12
N ILE A 322 -19.53 7.90 3.25
CA ILE A 322 -20.05 7.01 4.30
C ILE A 322 -19.48 5.58 4.13
N ARG A 323 -19.43 5.05 2.90
CA ARG A 323 -18.82 3.74 2.60
C ARG A 323 -17.36 3.69 3.05
N ILE A 324 -16.59 4.74 2.75
CA ILE A 324 -15.16 4.82 3.09
C ILE A 324 -14.95 4.90 4.60
N LEU A 325 -15.71 5.75 5.30
CA LEU A 325 -15.60 5.87 6.76
C LEU A 325 -16.02 4.57 7.48
N GLY A 326 -17.00 3.84 6.92
CA GLY A 326 -17.35 2.52 7.39
C GLY A 326 -16.25 1.48 7.16
N TYR A 327 -15.65 1.48 5.96
CA TYR A 327 -14.56 0.55 5.59
C TYR A 327 -13.29 0.77 6.41
N THR A 328 -12.96 2.02 6.71
CA THR A 328 -11.81 2.40 7.54
C THR A 328 -12.08 2.25 9.03
N GLU A 329 -13.26 1.76 9.41
CA GLU A 329 -13.70 1.60 10.81
C GLU A 329 -13.51 2.90 11.62
N GLY A 330 -13.87 4.04 11.03
CA GLY A 330 -13.72 5.34 11.69
C GLY A 330 -12.28 5.83 11.82
N LYS A 331 -11.30 5.21 11.14
CA LYS A 331 -10.01 5.87 10.88
C LYS A 331 -10.24 6.98 9.84
N ALA A 332 -10.00 8.19 10.28
CA ALA A 332 -10.21 9.41 9.51
C ALA A 332 -8.95 9.77 8.72
N PHE A 333 -9.11 10.31 7.51
CA PHE A 333 -8.01 11.01 6.82
C PHE A 333 -7.67 12.32 7.56
N PRO A 334 -6.46 12.86 7.38
CA PRO A 334 -6.11 14.18 7.88
C PRO A 334 -7.07 15.26 7.35
N PRO A 335 -7.42 16.28 8.16
CA PRO A 335 -8.27 17.37 7.70
C PRO A 335 -7.76 18.02 6.41
N GLY A 336 -8.65 18.20 5.43
CA GLY A 336 -8.36 18.78 4.12
C GLY A 336 -7.81 17.79 3.09
N PHE A 337 -7.47 16.56 3.49
CA PHE A 337 -6.94 15.54 2.58
C PHE A 337 -7.95 15.17 1.49
N ILE A 338 -9.22 14.95 1.85
CA ILE A 338 -10.28 14.56 0.89
C ILE A 338 -10.49 15.68 -0.13
N THR A 339 -10.54 16.93 0.33
CA THR A 339 -10.72 18.11 -0.54
C THR A 339 -9.56 18.26 -1.52
N LYS A 340 -8.32 18.11 -1.06
CA LYS A 340 -7.13 18.10 -1.93
C LYS A 340 -7.20 16.96 -2.95
N PHE A 341 -7.54 15.75 -2.50
CA PHE A 341 -7.74 14.57 -3.35
C PHE A 341 -8.77 14.84 -4.44
N TYR A 342 -9.91 15.41 -4.08
CA TYR A 342 -10.98 15.76 -5.00
C TYR A 342 -10.53 16.77 -6.05
N ASN A 343 -9.84 17.83 -5.64
CA ASN A 343 -9.34 18.83 -6.57
C ASN A 343 -8.38 18.22 -7.60
N LYS A 344 -7.49 17.31 -7.17
CA LYS A 344 -6.61 16.57 -8.10
C LYS A 344 -7.38 15.64 -9.03
N ALA A 345 -8.37 14.92 -8.50
CA ALA A 345 -9.19 14.01 -9.29
C ALA A 345 -10.14 14.74 -10.26
N LYS A 346 -10.53 15.99 -9.95
CA LYS A 346 -11.44 16.81 -10.76
C LYS A 346 -10.82 17.25 -12.09
N ASP A 347 -9.51 17.46 -12.11
CA ASP A 347 -8.79 17.95 -13.29
C ASP A 347 -8.25 16.82 -14.18
N LEU A 348 -8.45 15.55 -13.78
CA LEU A 348 -8.06 14.40 -14.58
C LEU A 348 -8.82 14.37 -15.92
N ASP A 349 -8.09 14.19 -17.02
CA ASP A 349 -8.67 13.91 -18.33
C ASP A 349 -9.32 12.52 -18.34
N LEU A 350 -10.64 12.50 -18.53
CA LEU A 350 -11.43 11.28 -18.60
C LEU A 350 -11.59 10.76 -20.02
N GLY A 351 -11.10 11.48 -21.04
CA GLY A 351 -11.20 11.10 -22.44
C GLY A 351 -10.76 9.66 -22.71
N PRO A 352 -9.58 9.21 -22.24
CA PRO A 352 -9.13 7.84 -22.41
C PRO A 352 -10.11 6.80 -21.86
N LEU A 353 -10.69 7.04 -20.68
CA LEU A 353 -11.62 6.11 -20.03
C LEU A 353 -13.01 6.14 -20.69
N LYS A 354 -13.50 7.33 -21.08
CA LYS A 354 -14.79 7.53 -21.73
C LYS A 354 -14.86 6.95 -23.14
N ASN A 355 -13.73 6.90 -23.83
CA ASN A 355 -13.63 6.39 -25.20
C ASN A 355 -13.50 4.87 -25.27
N LEU A 356 -13.31 4.18 -24.14
CA LEU A 356 -13.28 2.72 -24.10
C LEU A 356 -14.64 2.13 -24.51
N LYS A 357 -14.58 1.04 -25.26
CA LYS A 357 -15.73 0.23 -25.67
C LYS A 357 -15.44 -1.24 -25.38
N ALA A 358 -16.47 -2.09 -25.33
CA ALA A 358 -16.28 -3.54 -25.21
C ALA A 358 -15.34 -4.10 -26.30
N THR A 359 -15.27 -3.43 -27.45
CA THR A 359 -14.42 -3.78 -28.60
C THR A 359 -13.00 -3.19 -28.51
N SER A 360 -12.69 -2.39 -27.50
CA SER A 360 -11.36 -1.80 -27.33
C SER A 360 -10.29 -2.88 -27.23
N SER A 361 -9.10 -2.58 -27.75
CA SER A 361 -7.98 -3.50 -27.69
C SER A 361 -7.43 -3.59 -26.26
N PRO A 362 -6.75 -4.68 -25.89
CA PRO A 362 -6.01 -4.77 -24.63
C PRO A 362 -5.08 -3.57 -24.40
N GLU A 363 -4.38 -3.09 -25.43
CA GLU A 363 -3.48 -1.94 -25.35
C GLU A 363 -4.21 -0.63 -25.03
N GLU A 364 -5.35 -0.37 -25.69
CA GLU A 364 -6.17 0.82 -25.40
C GLU A 364 -6.69 0.80 -23.96
N MET A 365 -7.14 -0.37 -23.50
CA MET A 365 -7.58 -0.58 -22.11
C MET A 365 -6.43 -0.37 -21.13
N HIS A 366 -5.25 -0.94 -21.39
CA HIS A 366 -4.06 -0.73 -20.57
C HIS A 366 -3.72 0.75 -20.46
N LYS A 367 -3.61 1.47 -21.58
CA LYS A 367 -3.27 2.90 -21.60
C LYS A 367 -4.25 3.73 -20.76
N ALA A 368 -5.56 3.48 -20.88
CA ALA A 368 -6.58 4.19 -20.11
C ALA A 368 -6.50 3.88 -18.60
N LEU A 369 -6.40 2.60 -18.23
CA LEU A 369 -6.33 2.15 -16.83
C LEU A 369 -5.01 2.57 -16.16
N PHE A 370 -3.91 2.51 -16.90
CA PHE A 370 -2.59 2.91 -16.42
C PHE A 370 -2.50 4.42 -16.20
N SER A 371 -3.07 5.23 -17.09
CA SER A 371 -3.18 6.68 -16.91
C SER A 371 -3.98 7.05 -15.65
N LEU A 372 -5.08 6.33 -15.41
CA LEU A 372 -5.88 6.48 -14.18
C LEU A 372 -5.03 6.16 -12.94
N TYR A 373 -4.27 5.06 -12.96
CA TYR A 373 -3.43 4.65 -11.85
C TYR A 373 -2.27 5.62 -11.57
N LYS A 374 -1.57 6.10 -12.61
CA LYS A 374 -0.54 7.15 -12.48
C LYS A 374 -1.12 8.42 -11.85
N SER A 375 -2.32 8.80 -12.25
CA SER A 375 -3.00 9.99 -11.74
C SER A 375 -3.40 9.84 -10.26
N LEU A 376 -3.86 8.65 -9.87
CA LEU A 376 -4.09 8.30 -8.47
C LEU A 376 -2.80 8.41 -7.64
N SER A 377 -1.69 7.83 -8.13
CA SER A 377 -0.39 7.90 -7.44
C SER A 377 0.09 9.35 -7.25
N LYS A 378 -0.04 10.19 -8.28
CA LYS A 378 0.28 11.63 -8.20
C LYS A 378 -0.64 12.38 -7.24
N ALA A 379 -1.94 12.05 -7.22
CA ALA A 379 -2.89 12.64 -6.27
C ALA A 379 -2.55 12.26 -4.83
N MET A 380 -2.20 10.99 -4.57
CA MET A 380 -1.73 10.52 -3.26
C MET A 380 -0.54 11.34 -2.76
N LYS A 381 0.53 11.42 -3.57
CA LYS A 381 1.78 12.10 -3.20
C LYS A 381 1.61 13.61 -2.93
N SER A 382 0.55 14.23 -3.42
CA SER A 382 0.36 15.69 -3.35
C SER A 382 -0.79 16.15 -2.44
N SER A 383 -1.46 15.23 -1.75
CA SER A 383 -2.65 15.54 -0.94
C SER A 383 -2.39 15.71 0.56
N GLY A 384 -1.18 15.41 1.04
CA GLY A 384 -0.76 15.55 2.44
C GLY A 384 0.72 15.89 2.57
N THR A 385 1.21 16.03 3.80
CA THR A 385 2.66 16.05 4.08
C THR A 385 3.27 14.66 3.83
N ALA A 386 4.61 14.58 3.72
CA ALA A 386 5.29 13.30 3.55
C ALA A 386 4.94 12.30 4.67
N GLU A 387 4.89 12.77 5.92
CA GLU A 387 4.52 11.97 7.10
C GLU A 387 3.06 11.48 7.03
N GLU A 388 2.13 12.35 6.63
CA GLU A 388 0.71 11.99 6.47
C GLU A 388 0.52 10.93 5.37
N ILE A 389 1.25 11.08 4.25
CA ILE A 389 1.19 10.15 3.12
C ILE A 389 1.78 8.80 3.52
N GLN A 390 2.92 8.79 4.22
CA GLN A 390 3.54 7.57 4.73
C GLN A 390 2.58 6.82 5.67
N ALA A 391 1.93 7.53 6.60
CA ALA A 391 0.95 6.93 7.50
C ALA A 391 -0.26 6.31 6.75
N VAL A 392 -0.70 6.94 5.65
CA VAL A 392 -1.77 6.40 4.78
C VAL A 392 -1.29 5.18 3.99
N GLN A 393 -0.04 5.16 3.53
CA GLN A 393 0.54 4.07 2.75
C GLN A 393 0.83 2.83 3.61
N GLU A 394 1.28 3.01 4.84
CA GLU A 394 1.55 1.93 5.80
C GLU A 394 0.27 1.23 6.28
N ASP A 395 -0.86 1.95 6.34
CA ASP A 395 -2.15 1.38 6.70
C ASP A 395 -2.91 0.87 5.46
N ARG A 396 -2.92 -0.45 5.28
CA ARG A 396 -3.58 -1.13 4.15
C ARG A 396 -5.04 -0.67 3.92
N ASN A 397 -5.80 -0.43 4.99
CA ASN A 397 -7.19 0.01 4.88
C ASN A 397 -7.28 1.46 4.40
N SER A 398 -6.43 2.36 4.91
CA SER A 398 -6.34 3.75 4.46
C SER A 398 -5.88 3.84 3.00
N LEU A 399 -4.94 2.98 2.59
CA LEU A 399 -4.52 2.87 1.20
C LEU A 399 -5.64 2.37 0.28
N LYS A 400 -6.36 1.30 0.63
CA LYS A 400 -7.53 0.86 -0.17
C LYS A 400 -8.62 1.94 -0.17
N ALA A 401 -8.83 2.64 0.94
CA ALA A 401 -9.80 3.73 1.03
C ALA A 401 -9.46 4.92 0.12
N SER A 402 -8.18 5.29 -0.04
CA SER A 402 -7.76 6.35 -0.95
C SER A 402 -7.96 5.95 -2.42
N LYS A 403 -7.71 4.68 -2.77
CA LYS A 403 -8.05 4.11 -4.09
C LYS A 403 -9.55 4.19 -4.36
N ILE A 404 -10.39 3.75 -3.40
CA ILE A 404 -11.86 3.83 -3.47
C ILE A 404 -12.33 5.27 -3.67
N LEU A 405 -11.76 6.20 -2.89
CA LEU A 405 -12.09 7.61 -2.93
C LEU A 405 -11.86 8.20 -4.32
N PHE A 406 -10.63 8.06 -4.83
CA PHE A 406 -10.23 8.63 -6.11
C PHE A 406 -11.05 8.09 -7.27
N GLN A 407 -11.18 6.78 -7.35
CA GLN A 407 -11.92 6.13 -8.43
C GLN A 407 -13.41 6.47 -8.37
N SER A 408 -14.00 6.57 -7.19
CA SER A 408 -15.40 7.01 -7.05
C SER A 408 -15.58 8.44 -7.56
N ILE A 409 -14.64 9.35 -7.30
CA ILE A 409 -14.69 10.73 -7.83
C ILE A 409 -14.66 10.71 -9.35
N VAL A 410 -13.75 9.91 -9.92
CA VAL A 410 -13.63 9.73 -11.37
C VAL A 410 -14.92 9.19 -11.97
N LEU A 411 -15.49 8.12 -11.43
CA LEU A 411 -16.71 7.51 -11.93
C LEU A 411 -17.93 8.42 -11.77
N LEU A 412 -18.02 9.21 -10.71
CA LEU A 412 -19.11 10.16 -10.49
C LEU A 412 -19.07 11.37 -11.44
N ARG A 413 -17.90 11.70 -12.00
CA ARG A 413 -17.75 12.70 -13.07
C ARG A 413 -18.23 12.18 -14.44
N MET A 414 -18.42 10.87 -14.58
CA MET A 414 -18.98 10.26 -15.78
C MET A 414 -20.52 10.32 -15.75
N THR A 415 -21.14 10.37 -16.92
CA THR A 415 -22.61 10.25 -17.03
C THR A 415 -23.05 8.81 -16.71
N PRO A 416 -24.33 8.57 -16.37
CA PRO A 416 -24.84 7.21 -16.19
C PRO A 416 -24.60 6.30 -17.41
N GLU A 417 -24.77 6.83 -18.62
CA GLU A 417 -24.52 6.10 -19.87
C GLU A 417 -23.04 5.75 -20.05
N GLU A 418 -22.14 6.70 -19.77
CA GLU A 418 -20.69 6.45 -19.80
C GLU A 418 -20.27 5.36 -18.80
N ARG A 419 -20.89 5.32 -17.61
CA ARG A 419 -20.67 4.26 -16.62
C ARG A 419 -21.17 2.89 -17.10
N VAL A 420 -22.32 2.84 -17.76
CA VAL A 420 -22.84 1.59 -18.37
C VAL A 420 -21.92 1.11 -19.48
N ASN A 421 -21.39 2.02 -20.31
CA ASN A 421 -20.40 1.66 -21.32
C ASN A 421 -19.13 1.09 -20.68
N LEU A 422 -18.60 1.74 -19.64
CA LEU A 422 -17.44 1.23 -18.91
C LEU A 422 -17.71 -0.14 -18.25
N LYS A 423 -18.93 -0.40 -17.79
CA LYS A 423 -19.32 -1.72 -17.30
C LYS A 423 -19.16 -2.77 -18.41
N THR A 424 -19.69 -2.53 -19.60
CA THR A 424 -19.56 -3.46 -20.73
C THR A 424 -18.10 -3.68 -21.18
N VAL A 425 -17.23 -2.68 -20.98
CA VAL A 425 -15.77 -2.81 -21.18
C VAL A 425 -15.20 -3.85 -20.20
N PHE A 426 -15.53 -3.79 -18.92
CA PHE A 426 -15.01 -4.71 -17.91
C PHE A 426 -15.60 -6.13 -18.01
N GLU A 427 -16.78 -6.26 -18.60
CA GLU A 427 -17.37 -7.58 -18.92
C GLU A 427 -16.77 -8.19 -20.19
N SER A 428 -15.91 -7.47 -20.92
CA SER A 428 -15.37 -7.95 -22.19
C SER A 428 -14.22 -8.96 -22.03
N LEU A 429 -14.08 -9.84 -23.03
CA LEU A 429 -12.96 -10.78 -23.15
C LEU A 429 -11.59 -10.06 -23.18
N ASN A 430 -11.53 -8.85 -23.76
CA ASN A 430 -10.27 -8.11 -23.84
C ASN A 430 -9.83 -7.56 -22.48
N PHE A 431 -10.77 -7.22 -21.60
CA PHE A 431 -10.44 -6.88 -20.21
C PHE A 431 -9.94 -8.09 -19.43
N ALA A 432 -10.58 -9.25 -19.60
CA ALA A 432 -10.14 -10.52 -19.00
C ALA A 432 -8.69 -10.87 -19.38
N LYS A 433 -8.31 -10.63 -20.65
CA LYS A 433 -6.92 -10.77 -21.11
C LYS A 433 -5.97 -9.84 -20.36
N ILE A 434 -6.33 -8.57 -20.19
CA ILE A 434 -5.49 -7.60 -19.46
C ILE A 434 -5.31 -7.97 -18.00
N GLN A 435 -6.37 -8.42 -17.33
CA GLN A 435 -6.24 -8.91 -15.95
C GLN A 435 -5.35 -10.14 -15.85
N ASN A 436 -5.48 -11.09 -16.79
CA ASN A 436 -4.60 -12.24 -16.83
C ASN A 436 -3.13 -11.85 -17.09
N MET A 437 -2.88 -10.86 -17.96
CA MET A 437 -1.52 -10.34 -18.21
C MET A 437 -0.89 -9.75 -16.94
N TYR A 438 -1.64 -8.98 -16.14
CA TYR A 438 -1.12 -8.46 -14.87
C TYR A 438 -0.85 -9.56 -13.85
N ASN A 439 -1.71 -10.57 -13.78
CA ASN A 439 -1.52 -11.72 -12.89
C ASN A 439 -0.30 -12.55 -13.31
N GLU A 440 -0.11 -12.82 -14.60
CA GLU A 440 1.07 -13.56 -15.10
C GLU A 440 2.37 -12.80 -14.84
N LEU A 441 2.42 -11.48 -15.05
CA LEU A 441 3.58 -10.64 -14.71
C LEU A 441 3.87 -10.59 -13.19
N TYR A 442 2.85 -10.89 -12.38
CA TYR A 442 2.99 -10.98 -10.94
C TYR A 442 3.44 -12.38 -10.46
N ASP A 443 2.92 -13.45 -11.06
CA ASP A 443 3.10 -14.84 -10.62
C ASP A 443 4.28 -15.57 -11.30
N ASP A 444 4.70 -15.18 -12.50
CA ASP A 444 5.75 -15.88 -13.27
C ASP A 444 7.07 -15.08 -13.32
N ASP A 445 8.04 -15.52 -12.52
CA ASP A 445 9.41 -15.01 -12.49
C ASP A 445 10.06 -15.02 -13.89
N GLY A 446 9.66 -15.95 -14.77
CA GLY A 446 10.16 -16.17 -16.12
C GLY A 446 10.27 -14.91 -16.99
N TYR A 447 9.27 -14.04 -16.92
CA TYR A 447 9.14 -12.86 -17.80
C TYR A 447 10.09 -11.73 -17.45
N THR A 448 10.34 -11.56 -16.16
CA THR A 448 11.18 -10.49 -15.61
C THR A 448 12.58 -10.97 -15.25
N ASN A 449 12.89 -12.26 -15.43
CA ASN A 449 14.21 -12.83 -15.12
C ASN A 449 15.39 -12.20 -15.88
N GLN A 450 15.13 -11.45 -16.95
CA GLN A 450 16.15 -10.67 -17.66
C GLN A 450 16.45 -9.32 -17.00
N LEU A 451 15.61 -8.87 -16.06
CA LEU A 451 15.80 -7.66 -15.28
C LEU A 451 16.60 -7.95 -14.00
N GLY A 452 17.26 -6.94 -13.44
CA GLY A 452 17.77 -7.01 -12.07
C GLY A 452 16.63 -7.25 -11.07
N ARG A 453 16.89 -7.99 -9.98
CA ARG A 453 15.88 -8.43 -8.98
C ARG A 453 14.99 -7.30 -8.45
N ASN A 454 15.53 -6.11 -8.23
CA ASN A 454 14.76 -4.97 -7.72
C ASN A 454 13.84 -4.34 -8.78
N LYS A 455 14.29 -4.30 -10.03
CA LYS A 455 13.47 -3.84 -11.16
C LYS A 455 12.34 -4.84 -11.41
N GLN A 456 12.66 -6.13 -11.39
CA GLN A 456 11.67 -7.21 -11.38
C GLN A 456 10.67 -7.04 -10.23
N GLY A 457 11.13 -6.93 -8.99
CA GLY A 457 10.25 -6.77 -7.82
C GLY A 457 9.33 -5.55 -7.90
N THR A 458 9.83 -4.44 -8.46
CA THR A 458 9.02 -3.23 -8.65
C THR A 458 7.98 -3.43 -9.76
N VAL A 459 8.37 -4.01 -10.91
CA VAL A 459 7.43 -4.33 -12.01
C VAL A 459 6.33 -5.27 -11.52
N THR A 460 6.70 -6.35 -10.80
CA THR A 460 5.77 -7.30 -10.17
C THR A 460 4.82 -6.60 -9.20
N THR A 461 5.33 -5.69 -8.37
CA THR A 461 4.49 -4.92 -7.43
C THR A 461 3.52 -4.00 -8.18
N LEU A 462 3.98 -3.33 -9.22
CA LEU A 462 3.13 -2.45 -10.05
C LEU A 462 2.05 -3.25 -10.80
N ALA A 463 2.38 -4.43 -11.33
CA ALA A 463 1.41 -5.31 -11.99
C ALA A 463 0.33 -5.77 -11.00
N PHE A 464 0.73 -6.20 -9.80
CA PHE A 464 -0.21 -6.53 -8.72
C PHE A 464 -1.10 -5.34 -8.34
N ASP A 465 -0.50 -4.17 -8.16
CA ASP A 465 -1.24 -2.96 -7.80
C ASP A 465 -2.21 -2.53 -8.90
N MET A 466 -1.85 -2.71 -10.18
CA MET A 466 -2.73 -2.48 -11.32
C MET A 466 -3.93 -3.43 -11.30
N ALA A 467 -3.70 -4.74 -11.11
CA ALA A 467 -4.78 -5.73 -11.02
C ALA A 467 -5.75 -5.41 -9.86
N ASN A 468 -5.21 -5.10 -8.69
CA ASN A 468 -5.98 -4.71 -7.50
C ASN A 468 -6.75 -3.40 -7.73
N THR A 469 -6.10 -2.39 -8.33
CA THR A 469 -6.72 -1.11 -8.66
C THR A 469 -7.90 -1.29 -9.62
N ASN A 470 -7.79 -2.18 -10.61
CA ASN A 470 -8.88 -2.51 -11.51
C ASN A 470 -10.05 -3.20 -10.80
N ASN A 471 -9.77 -4.12 -9.88
CA ASN A 471 -10.81 -4.77 -9.07
C ASN A 471 -11.56 -3.77 -8.20
N ILE A 472 -10.86 -2.82 -7.57
CA ILE A 472 -11.50 -1.75 -6.79
C ILE A 472 -12.34 -0.85 -7.71
N LEU A 473 -11.91 -0.62 -8.95
CA LEU A 473 -12.66 0.19 -9.92
C LEU A 473 -13.98 -0.50 -10.31
N ILE A 474 -13.96 -1.83 -10.47
CA ILE A 474 -15.16 -2.66 -10.68
C ILE A 474 -16.09 -2.58 -9.46
N GLU A 475 -15.57 -2.83 -8.25
CA GLU A 475 -16.34 -2.72 -6.98
C GLU A 475 -17.00 -1.33 -6.84
N ASN A 476 -16.33 -0.26 -7.30
CA ASN A 476 -16.87 1.09 -7.26
C ASN A 476 -17.95 1.30 -8.31
N LEU A 477 -17.76 0.75 -9.51
CA LEU A 477 -18.73 0.84 -10.58
C LEU A 477 -20.02 0.09 -10.24
N GLU A 478 -19.93 -1.10 -9.64
CA GLU A 478 -21.07 -1.87 -9.10
C GLU A 478 -21.86 -1.05 -8.08
N PHE A 479 -21.15 -0.52 -7.08
CA PHE A 479 -21.75 0.26 -6.00
C PHE A 479 -22.47 1.51 -6.50
N LEU A 480 -21.88 2.21 -7.48
CA LEU A 480 -22.47 3.42 -8.06
C LEU A 480 -23.60 3.13 -9.04
N SER A 481 -23.59 1.95 -9.67
CA SER A 481 -24.64 1.51 -10.60
C SER A 481 -25.80 0.79 -9.89
N ASN A 482 -25.68 0.51 -8.59
CA ASN A 482 -26.61 -0.32 -7.81
C ASN A 482 -26.85 -1.70 -8.46
N THR A 483 -25.83 -2.26 -9.11
CA THR A 483 -25.88 -3.62 -9.66
C THR A 483 -25.16 -4.57 -8.72
N ASN A 484 -25.70 -5.77 -8.55
CA ASN A 484 -25.12 -6.76 -7.63
C ASN A 484 -23.88 -7.48 -8.19
N ASP A 485 -23.57 -7.31 -9.48
CA ASP A 485 -22.41 -7.95 -10.09
C ASP A 485 -22.02 -7.28 -11.43
N ILE A 486 -20.72 -7.13 -11.68
CA ILE A 486 -20.11 -6.94 -13.00
C ILE A 486 -19.38 -8.23 -13.33
N HIS A 487 -19.90 -8.97 -14.30
CA HIS A 487 -19.39 -10.30 -14.64
C HIS A 487 -18.10 -10.20 -15.46
N THR A 488 -16.95 -10.32 -14.80
CA THR A 488 -15.67 -10.44 -15.49
C THR A 488 -15.52 -11.85 -16.06
N MET A 489 -15.31 -11.96 -17.38
CA MET A 489 -15.03 -13.25 -18.01
C MET A 489 -13.72 -13.86 -17.50
N ASN A 490 -13.65 -15.18 -17.40
CA ASN A 490 -12.38 -15.90 -17.19
C ASN A 490 -11.72 -16.23 -18.54
N TYR A 491 -10.42 -15.95 -18.65
CA TYR A 491 -9.62 -16.29 -19.82
C TYR A 491 -8.69 -17.46 -19.49
N GLU A 492 -8.88 -18.61 -20.14
CA GLU A 492 -8.12 -19.87 -19.91
C GLU A 492 -7.18 -20.22 -21.08
N GLY A 493 -6.82 -19.26 -21.94
CA GLY A 493 -5.88 -19.48 -23.03
C GLY A 493 -4.43 -19.24 -22.59
N PRO A 494 -3.43 -19.96 -23.14
CA PRO A 494 -2.05 -19.49 -23.01
C PRO A 494 -1.99 -18.09 -23.61
N ILE A 495 -1.38 -17.14 -22.91
CA ILE A 495 -0.98 -15.90 -23.55
C ILE A 495 0.15 -16.27 -24.50
N LEU A 496 -0.19 -16.52 -25.76
CA LEU A 496 0.80 -16.60 -26.83
C LEU A 496 1.42 -15.21 -26.91
N ILE A 497 2.60 -15.08 -26.31
CA ILE A 497 3.48 -13.92 -26.41
C ILE A 497 3.88 -13.80 -27.88
N GLN A 498 3.00 -13.26 -28.71
CA GLN A 498 3.46 -12.56 -29.88
C GLN A 498 4.08 -11.28 -29.30
N GLU A 499 5.41 -11.15 -29.42
CA GLU A 499 6.22 -10.02 -28.93
C GLU A 499 5.55 -8.66 -29.20
N ASP A 500 4.74 -8.60 -30.25
CA ASP A 500 4.00 -7.45 -30.76
C ASP A 500 2.87 -6.92 -29.85
N LYS A 501 2.24 -7.75 -28.99
CA LYS A 501 1.03 -7.36 -28.20
C LYS A 501 1.25 -7.22 -26.70
N LEU A 502 2.27 -7.89 -26.14
CA LEU A 502 2.69 -7.75 -24.75
C LEU A 502 3.65 -6.57 -24.55
N GLY A 503 4.44 -6.24 -25.58
CA GLY A 503 5.44 -5.16 -25.56
C GLY A 503 4.90 -3.86 -24.95
N PRO A 504 3.81 -3.26 -25.45
CA PRO A 504 3.35 -1.97 -24.94
C PRO A 504 2.93 -1.96 -23.46
N VAL A 505 2.38 -3.07 -22.95
CA VAL A 505 1.97 -3.20 -21.53
C VAL A 505 3.21 -3.32 -20.64
N TYR A 506 4.13 -4.19 -21.04
CA TYR A 506 5.37 -4.41 -20.32
C TYR A 506 6.28 -3.17 -20.35
N ASP A 507 6.46 -2.56 -21.52
CA ASP A 507 7.24 -1.33 -21.71
C ASP A 507 6.68 -0.19 -20.87
N SER A 508 5.36 0.00 -20.82
CA SER A 508 4.75 1.03 -19.97
C SER A 508 5.00 0.81 -18.48
N LEU A 509 5.00 -0.45 -18.02
CA LEU A 509 5.34 -0.80 -16.64
C LEU A 509 6.83 -0.61 -16.35
N LEU A 510 7.71 -0.93 -17.30
CA LEU A 510 9.15 -0.70 -17.21
C LEU A 510 9.49 0.79 -17.15
N ASP A 511 8.95 1.59 -18.08
CA ASP A 511 9.17 3.03 -18.15
C ASP A 511 8.75 3.71 -16.85
N TRP A 512 7.62 3.29 -16.28
CA TRP A 512 7.17 3.86 -15.01
C TRP A 512 7.92 3.31 -13.80
N THR A 513 8.43 2.08 -13.88
CA THR A 513 9.40 1.59 -12.89
C THR A 513 10.62 2.51 -12.89
N ASP A 514 11.15 2.87 -14.06
CA ASP A 514 12.30 3.77 -14.16
C ASP A 514 11.99 5.20 -13.69
N GLU A 515 10.80 5.74 -14.02
CA GLU A 515 10.32 7.02 -13.48
C GLU A 515 10.18 6.97 -11.95
N TYR A 516 9.55 5.94 -11.39
CA TYR A 516 9.36 5.78 -9.95
C TYR A 516 10.69 5.68 -9.22
N ILE A 517 11.63 4.86 -9.74
CA ILE A 517 12.97 4.71 -9.18
C ILE A 517 13.72 6.04 -9.23
N SER A 518 13.63 6.77 -10.34
CA SER A 518 14.25 8.10 -10.46
C SER A 518 13.66 9.10 -9.47
N GLU A 519 12.33 9.19 -9.35
CA GLU A 519 11.67 10.10 -8.41
C GLU A 519 12.09 9.85 -6.96
N GLN A 520 12.16 8.58 -6.55
CA GLN A 520 12.58 8.22 -5.19
C GLN A 520 14.07 8.51 -4.96
N THR A 521 14.91 8.27 -5.97
CA THR A 521 16.33 8.62 -5.93
C THR A 521 16.51 10.14 -5.80
N ASP A 522 15.76 10.91 -6.58
CA ASP A 522 15.80 12.37 -6.55
C ASP A 522 15.30 12.92 -5.19
N SER A 523 14.22 12.35 -4.63
CA SER A 523 13.73 12.71 -3.29
C SER A 523 14.80 12.45 -2.23
N TYR A 524 15.40 11.26 -2.23
CA TYR A 524 16.47 10.91 -1.30
C TYR A 524 17.63 11.91 -1.37
N ILE A 525 18.04 12.29 -2.58
CA ILE A 525 19.11 13.26 -2.77
C ILE A 525 18.72 14.61 -2.20
N ASN A 526 17.52 15.11 -2.51
CA ASN A 526 17.06 16.41 -2.02
C ASN A 526 16.95 16.45 -0.48
N ASP A 527 16.58 15.33 0.14
CA ASP A 527 16.41 15.23 1.60
C ASP A 527 17.76 15.11 2.35
N ASN A 528 18.75 14.44 1.75
CA ASN A 528 20.02 14.10 2.41
C ASN A 528 21.24 14.91 1.93
N PHE A 529 21.13 15.60 0.79
CA PHE A 529 22.18 16.48 0.24
C PHE A 529 21.65 17.91 0.18
N LYS A 530 21.97 18.69 1.21
CA LYS A 530 21.45 20.06 1.35
C LYS A 530 22.42 21.08 0.77
N GLY A 531 21.90 22.04 0.00
CA GLY A 531 22.63 23.21 -0.52
C GLY A 531 23.08 23.13 -1.99
N GLU A 532 23.91 24.08 -2.42
CA GLU A 532 24.36 24.23 -3.81
C GLU A 532 25.51 23.26 -4.11
N PHE A 533 25.19 22.05 -4.58
CA PHE A 533 26.16 21.14 -5.21
C PHE A 533 26.18 21.30 -6.73
N PRO A 534 27.32 21.13 -7.42
CA PRO A 534 27.37 21.07 -8.87
C PRO A 534 26.52 19.92 -9.42
N GLU A 535 25.91 20.12 -10.58
CA GLU A 535 25.06 19.11 -11.21
C GLU A 535 25.82 17.81 -11.52
N SER A 536 27.12 17.90 -11.82
CA SER A 536 27.98 16.72 -12.03
C SER A 536 28.10 15.85 -10.78
N MET A 537 28.19 16.45 -9.58
CA MET A 537 28.23 15.71 -8.32
C MET A 537 26.87 15.11 -7.97
N LYS A 538 25.78 15.86 -8.21
CA LYS A 538 24.42 15.34 -8.05
C LYS A 538 24.17 14.15 -8.98
N GLN A 539 24.57 14.25 -10.24
CA GLN A 539 24.40 13.21 -11.23
C GLN A 539 25.21 11.95 -10.90
N LEU A 540 26.45 12.11 -10.41
CA LEU A 540 27.27 11.00 -9.92
C LEU A 540 26.56 10.21 -8.82
N ILE A 541 26.01 10.92 -7.82
CA ILE A 541 25.24 10.29 -6.73
C ILE A 541 23.99 9.61 -7.27
N LYS A 542 23.25 10.25 -8.20
CA LYS A 542 22.08 9.67 -8.87
C LYS A 542 22.42 8.36 -9.58
N ASP A 543 23.48 8.35 -10.37
CA ASP A 543 23.88 7.20 -11.18
C ASP A 543 24.31 6.04 -10.29
N LYS A 544 25.03 6.32 -9.19
CA LYS A 544 25.41 5.32 -8.20
C LYS A 544 24.20 4.73 -7.48
N LEU A 545 23.32 5.58 -6.96
CA LEU A 545 22.08 5.17 -6.30
C LEU A 545 21.23 4.31 -7.22
N LYS A 546 21.08 4.72 -8.48
CA LYS A 546 20.38 3.93 -9.50
C LYS A 546 21.05 2.58 -9.70
N SER A 547 22.35 2.53 -10.00
CA SER A 547 23.09 1.27 -10.24
C SER A 547 22.95 0.28 -9.09
N GLU A 548 23.21 0.70 -7.85
CA GLU A 548 23.11 -0.20 -6.69
C GLU A 548 21.68 -0.61 -6.39
N THR A 549 20.73 0.27 -6.70
CA THR A 549 19.31 -0.06 -6.57
C THR A 549 18.83 -1.02 -7.65
N TYR A 550 19.45 -1.05 -8.83
CA TYR A 550 19.14 -2.05 -9.86
C TYR A 550 19.85 -3.40 -9.59
N ASP A 551 21.04 -3.39 -8.99
CA ASP A 551 21.91 -4.56 -8.85
C ASP A 551 21.86 -5.26 -7.47
N ASN A 552 21.30 -4.64 -6.41
CA ASN A 552 21.23 -5.27 -5.09
C ASN A 552 20.30 -6.48 -5.10
N THR A 553 20.88 -7.67 -5.05
CA THR A 553 20.19 -8.95 -5.25
C THR A 553 19.53 -9.52 -3.99
N GLU A 554 19.70 -8.91 -2.81
CA GLU A 554 19.38 -9.57 -1.53
C GLU A 554 18.11 -9.07 -0.83
N ASN A 555 17.60 -7.86 -1.15
CA ASN A 555 16.46 -7.27 -0.45
C ASN A 555 15.23 -7.06 -1.36
N LYS A 556 14.03 -7.40 -0.85
CA LYS A 556 12.76 -7.26 -1.58
C LYS A 556 12.15 -5.86 -1.54
N SER A 557 12.70 -4.95 -0.74
CA SER A 557 12.14 -3.60 -0.55
C SER A 557 13.06 -2.57 -1.19
N PHE A 558 12.55 -1.90 -2.23
CA PHE A 558 13.18 -0.73 -2.81
C PHE A 558 13.23 0.39 -1.77
N VAL A 559 14.42 0.68 -1.24
CA VAL A 559 14.66 1.81 -0.35
C VAL A 559 16.02 2.41 -0.74
N PRO A 560 16.05 3.55 -1.45
CA PRO A 560 17.29 4.23 -1.83
C PRO A 560 18.21 4.46 -0.63
N ASP A 561 17.64 4.77 0.54
CA ASP A 561 18.33 4.89 1.82
C ASP A 561 19.10 3.62 2.17
N THR A 562 18.48 2.45 2.05
CA THR A 562 19.14 1.18 2.43
C THR A 562 20.28 0.83 1.47
N SER A 563 20.13 1.07 0.17
CA SER A 563 21.20 0.80 -0.80
C SER A 563 22.38 1.75 -0.60
N PHE A 564 22.11 3.06 -0.53
CA PHE A 564 23.13 4.08 -0.29
C PHE A 564 23.83 3.88 1.04
N ASN A 565 23.04 3.74 2.10
CA ASN A 565 23.57 3.55 3.42
C ASN A 565 24.37 2.25 3.42
N ASN A 566 23.89 1.12 2.90
CA ASN A 566 24.69 -0.11 2.89
C ASN A 566 26.05 0.03 2.18
N ALA A 567 26.13 0.73 1.05
CA ALA A 567 27.39 0.95 0.36
C ALA A 567 28.30 1.92 1.15
N VAL A 568 27.81 3.10 1.51
CA VAL A 568 28.56 4.10 2.27
C VAL A 568 28.97 3.57 3.65
N ILE A 569 28.06 2.91 4.36
CA ILE A 569 28.28 2.25 5.66
C ILE A 569 29.32 1.14 5.55
N ARG A 570 29.32 0.36 4.47
CA ARG A 570 30.31 -0.70 4.29
C ARG A 570 31.71 -0.11 4.13
N GLU A 571 31.87 0.88 3.25
CA GLU A 571 33.18 1.48 2.98
C GLU A 571 33.66 2.33 4.17
N VAL A 572 32.85 3.30 4.63
CA VAL A 572 33.14 4.16 5.80
C VAL A 572 33.34 3.31 7.06
N GLY A 573 32.50 2.30 7.27
CA GLY A 573 32.57 1.43 8.46
C GLY A 573 33.81 0.56 8.50
N THR A 574 34.28 0.07 7.35
CA THR A 574 35.50 -0.74 7.31
C THR A 574 36.72 0.12 7.67
N THR A 575 36.85 1.31 7.09
CA THR A 575 37.96 2.24 7.39
C THR A 575 37.91 2.75 8.83
N MET A 576 36.71 3.10 9.32
CA MET A 576 36.52 3.58 10.69
C MET A 576 36.85 2.50 11.72
N ASN A 577 36.35 1.28 11.53
CA ASN A 577 36.61 0.18 12.47
C ASN A 577 38.10 -0.16 12.55
N LEU A 578 38.82 -0.13 11.41
CA LEU A 578 40.27 -0.32 11.40
C LEU A 578 40.99 0.74 12.26
N ALA A 579 40.63 2.02 12.08
CA ALA A 579 41.19 3.12 12.86
C ALA A 579 40.95 2.93 14.37
N ILE A 580 39.70 2.60 14.76
CA ILE A 580 39.32 2.39 16.15
C ILE A 580 40.09 1.20 16.77
N LEU A 581 40.14 0.06 16.08
CA LEU A 581 40.78 -1.15 16.62
C LEU A 581 42.29 -0.97 16.77
N THR A 582 42.93 -0.31 15.80
CA THR A 582 44.37 -0.03 15.82
C THR A 582 44.74 0.89 17.00
N ASP A 583 44.00 1.98 17.19
CA ASP A 583 44.24 2.91 18.29
C ASP A 583 43.90 2.29 19.65
N ALA A 584 42.80 1.54 19.75
CA ALA A 584 42.44 0.85 20.99
C ALA A 584 43.48 -0.22 21.38
N LYS A 585 44.09 -0.91 20.41
CA LYS A 585 45.20 -1.86 20.63
C LYS A 585 46.43 -1.13 21.18
N ARG A 586 46.81 0.00 20.57
CA ARG A 586 47.96 0.82 21.02
C ARG A 586 47.74 1.38 22.43
N LEU A 587 46.54 1.90 22.72
CA LEU A 587 46.16 2.32 24.07
C LEU A 587 46.24 1.17 25.09
N GLY A 588 45.76 -0.01 24.72
CA GLY A 588 45.81 -1.22 25.56
C GLY A 588 47.23 -1.68 25.88
N ASN A 589 48.17 -1.49 24.94
CA ASN A 589 49.59 -1.85 25.10
C ASN A 589 50.44 -0.77 25.77
N GLY A 590 49.85 0.38 26.12
CA GLY A 590 50.56 1.48 26.77
C GLY A 590 51.32 2.41 25.81
N ASN A 591 51.17 2.24 24.50
CA ASN A 591 51.76 3.10 23.48
C ASN A 591 50.90 4.35 23.26
N ILE A 592 50.60 5.09 24.33
CA ILE A 592 49.63 6.19 24.36
C ILE A 592 50.04 7.30 23.39
N GLU A 593 51.30 7.70 23.42
CA GLU A 593 51.82 8.81 22.61
C GLU A 593 51.76 8.54 21.09
N ASP A 594 51.63 7.28 20.69
CA ASP A 594 51.54 6.85 19.29
C ASP A 594 50.10 6.83 18.74
N THR A 595 49.09 7.06 19.59
CA THR A 595 47.67 7.03 19.20
C THR A 595 47.22 8.36 18.63
N SER A 596 46.31 8.32 17.66
CA SER A 596 45.79 9.53 17.01
C SER A 596 44.91 10.30 17.99
N CYS A 597 44.04 9.63 18.74
CA CYS A 597 43.19 10.28 19.76
C CYS A 597 44.00 11.06 20.81
N TYR A 598 45.17 10.56 21.26
CA TYR A 598 46.05 11.30 22.17
C TYR A 598 46.56 12.59 21.53
N LYS A 599 47.12 12.49 20.31
CA LYS A 599 47.67 13.63 19.57
C LYS A 599 46.59 14.67 19.27
N ASP A 600 45.37 14.24 18.97
CA ASP A 600 44.26 15.12 18.62
C ASP A 600 43.72 15.85 19.85
N LEU A 601 43.59 15.16 20.99
CA LEU A 601 43.14 15.78 22.25
C LEU A 601 44.10 16.90 22.71
N ILE A 602 45.41 16.65 22.70
CA ILE A 602 46.40 17.66 23.10
C ILE A 602 46.48 18.83 22.11
N ARG A 603 46.07 18.62 20.86
CA ARG A 603 45.96 19.65 19.82
C ARG A 603 44.64 20.42 19.87
N GLY A 604 43.77 20.11 20.83
CA GLY A 604 42.53 20.85 21.07
C GLY A 604 41.31 20.32 20.33
N MET A 605 41.24 19.01 20.05
CA MET A 605 40.03 18.36 19.51
C MET A 605 38.79 18.69 20.34
N SER A 606 37.71 19.13 19.66
CA SER A 606 36.46 19.53 20.31
C SER A 606 35.55 18.31 20.52
N VAL A 607 35.48 17.84 21.77
CA VAL A 607 34.57 16.76 22.18
C VAL A 607 33.55 17.28 23.20
N THR A 608 32.28 17.03 22.95
CA THR A 608 31.16 17.35 23.85
C THR A 608 30.63 16.08 24.51
N LEU A 609 30.56 16.08 25.84
CA LEU A 609 30.00 15.02 26.69
C LEU A 609 28.51 15.28 27.03
N PRO A 610 27.77 14.31 27.58
CA PRO A 610 26.40 14.51 28.04
C PRO A 610 26.28 15.71 29.00
N GLY A 611 25.21 16.49 28.84
CA GLY A 611 25.00 17.73 29.60
C GLY A 611 25.80 18.94 29.09
N GLY A 612 26.47 18.82 27.94
CA GLY A 612 27.13 19.95 27.26
C GLY A 612 28.55 20.26 27.76
N LYS A 613 29.10 19.45 28.68
CA LYS A 613 30.48 19.60 29.16
C LYS A 613 31.47 19.28 28.04
N LYS A 614 32.52 20.10 27.88
CA LYS A 614 33.64 19.78 26.99
C LYS A 614 34.62 18.83 27.67
N LEU A 615 35.11 17.83 26.94
CA LEU A 615 36.14 16.92 27.42
C LEU A 615 37.44 17.70 27.65
N SER A 616 38.20 17.33 28.69
CA SER A 616 39.50 17.93 28.95
C SER A 616 40.49 17.72 27.79
N THR A 617 41.34 18.71 27.53
CA THR A 617 42.50 18.58 26.62
C THR A 617 43.70 17.93 27.30
N ASP A 618 43.69 17.82 28.63
CA ASP A 618 44.64 17.00 29.38
C ASP A 618 44.21 15.53 29.29
N PHE A 619 45.09 14.70 28.72
CA PHE A 619 44.73 13.32 28.36
C PHE A 619 44.37 12.45 29.57
N GLU A 620 45.08 12.58 30.69
CA GLU A 620 44.79 11.78 31.89
C GLU A 620 43.43 12.17 32.49
N THR A 621 43.13 13.46 32.56
CA THR A 621 41.80 13.94 32.97
C THR A 621 40.72 13.48 31.99
N ALA A 622 40.97 13.53 30.68
CA ALA A 622 40.04 13.06 29.67
C ALA A 622 39.74 11.56 29.81
N ARG A 623 40.74 10.72 30.09
CA ARG A 623 40.55 9.28 30.35
C ARG A 623 39.68 9.03 31.57
N ASP A 624 39.88 9.78 32.64
CA ASP A 624 39.06 9.68 33.85
C ASP A 624 37.61 10.14 33.56
N GLU A 625 37.42 11.19 32.77
CA GLU A 625 36.08 11.66 32.35
C GLU A 625 35.36 10.64 31.46
N ILE A 626 36.06 9.97 30.54
CA ILE A 626 35.49 8.87 29.76
C ILE A 626 35.26 7.63 30.63
N ALA A 627 36.11 7.34 31.62
CA ALA A 627 35.88 6.28 32.60
C ALA A 627 34.58 6.52 33.39
N GLN A 628 34.34 7.76 33.81
CA GLN A 628 33.09 8.14 34.49
C GLN A 628 31.87 7.96 33.56
N LEU A 629 31.98 8.33 32.28
CA LEU A 629 30.93 8.11 31.28
C LEU A 629 30.64 6.61 31.08
N VAL A 630 31.66 5.80 30.85
CA VAL A 630 31.53 4.36 30.58
C VAL A 630 30.93 3.62 31.78
N THR A 631 31.38 3.94 32.99
CA THR A 631 30.93 3.26 34.24
C THR A 631 29.67 3.87 34.86
N SER A 632 29.23 5.04 34.40
CA SER A 632 28.21 5.86 35.09
C SER A 632 28.56 6.18 36.56
N ASN A 633 29.86 6.22 36.89
CA ASN A 633 30.34 6.53 38.23
C ASN A 633 31.26 7.75 38.21
N ASN A 634 30.80 8.87 38.77
CA ASN A 634 31.53 10.15 38.80
C ASN A 634 32.87 10.10 39.57
N SER A 635 33.12 9.04 40.36
CA SER A 635 34.41 8.86 41.05
C SER A 635 35.32 7.83 40.36
N ALA A 636 34.92 7.27 39.22
CA ALA A 636 35.73 6.30 38.50
C ALA A 636 37.02 6.95 37.99
N LYS A 637 38.13 6.22 38.14
CA LYS A 637 39.44 6.58 37.58
C LYS A 637 39.93 5.46 36.70
N TYR A 638 40.53 5.82 35.56
CA TYR A 638 40.99 4.87 34.56
C TYR A 638 41.94 3.81 35.15
N SER A 639 42.89 4.23 35.99
CA SER A 639 43.90 3.36 36.61
C SER A 639 43.32 2.30 37.55
N GLY A 640 42.13 2.56 38.12
CA GLY A 640 41.43 1.65 39.03
C GLY A 640 40.43 0.70 38.37
N LEU A 641 40.26 0.77 37.04
CA LEU A 641 39.33 -0.08 36.31
C LEU A 641 39.90 -1.49 36.08
N ASP A 642 39.02 -2.49 36.07
CA ASP A 642 39.33 -3.84 35.60
C ASP A 642 39.68 -3.85 34.09
N LYS A 643 40.25 -4.97 33.61
CA LYS A 643 40.72 -5.09 32.22
C LYS A 643 39.61 -4.86 31.19
N GLU A 644 38.41 -5.40 31.42
CA GLU A 644 37.28 -5.30 30.49
C GLU A 644 36.76 -3.86 30.42
N THR A 645 36.56 -3.23 31.57
CA THR A 645 36.08 -1.84 31.66
C THR A 645 37.12 -0.86 31.11
N ARG A 646 38.41 -1.11 31.34
CA ARG A 646 39.51 -0.33 30.75
C ARG A 646 39.52 -0.43 29.22
N GLN A 647 39.26 -1.62 28.68
CA GLN A 647 39.16 -1.84 27.24
C GLN A 647 38.00 -1.06 26.63
N LYS A 648 36.83 -1.03 27.31
CA LYS A 648 35.67 -0.19 26.92
C LYS A 648 36.02 1.29 26.87
N VAL A 649 36.79 1.79 27.85
CA VAL A 649 37.27 3.19 27.84
C VAL A 649 38.23 3.45 26.68
N ASN A 650 39.17 2.53 26.42
CA ASN A 650 40.09 2.65 25.28
C ASN A 650 39.36 2.69 23.93
N LEU A 651 38.29 1.90 23.77
CA LEU A 651 37.46 1.92 22.57
C LEU A 651 36.80 3.29 22.38
N VAL A 652 36.17 3.85 23.43
CA VAL A 652 35.54 5.18 23.35
C VAL A 652 36.56 6.28 23.05
N LEU A 653 37.77 6.20 23.61
CA LEU A 653 38.86 7.13 23.29
C LEU A 653 39.30 7.01 21.82
N ALA A 654 39.49 5.78 21.33
CA ALA A 654 39.90 5.53 19.94
C ALA A 654 38.85 5.96 18.91
N MET A 655 37.56 5.91 19.28
CA MET A 655 36.44 6.44 18.48
C MET A 655 36.51 7.96 18.27
N MET A 656 37.21 8.70 19.14
CA MET A 656 37.33 10.15 19.08
C MET A 656 38.70 10.54 18.52
N SER A 657 38.89 10.41 17.20
CA SER A 657 40.13 10.82 16.54
C SER A 657 39.90 11.38 15.15
N GLN A 658 40.80 12.23 14.66
CA GLN A 658 40.75 12.75 13.29
C GLN A 658 40.84 11.64 12.25
N GLU A 659 41.52 10.53 12.55
CA GLU A 659 41.56 9.35 11.67
C GLU A 659 40.17 8.70 11.49
N THR A 660 39.35 8.66 12.54
CA THR A 660 37.95 8.23 12.39
C THR A 660 37.11 9.22 11.57
N ALA A 661 37.40 10.52 11.66
CA ALA A 661 36.74 11.54 10.85
C ALA A 661 37.17 11.48 9.37
N LYS A 662 38.44 11.20 9.07
CA LYS A 662 38.96 11.00 7.70
C LYS A 662 38.30 9.83 6.97
N SER A 663 37.77 8.85 7.71
CA SER A 663 37.00 7.75 7.13
C SER A 663 35.75 8.26 6.40
N LEU A 664 35.20 9.42 6.76
CA LEU A 664 34.11 10.08 6.02
C LEU A 664 34.61 10.73 4.74
N THR A 665 35.73 11.43 4.82
CA THR A 665 36.34 12.15 3.69
C THR A 665 36.83 11.21 2.59
N ILE A 666 37.28 10.00 2.95
CA ILE A 666 37.77 8.98 2.02
C ILE A 666 36.66 7.99 1.65
N GLY A 667 35.91 7.49 2.64
CA GLY A 667 34.94 6.42 2.45
C GLY A 667 33.72 6.84 1.64
N ILE A 668 33.25 8.09 1.77
CA ILE A 668 32.08 8.57 1.02
C ILE A 668 32.38 8.67 -0.50
N PRO A 669 33.47 9.33 -0.96
CA PRO A 669 33.79 9.35 -2.39
C PRO A 669 34.03 7.97 -2.99
N VAL A 670 34.67 7.05 -2.26
CA VAL A 670 34.90 5.67 -2.72
C VAL A 670 33.58 4.91 -2.82
N ALA A 671 32.70 5.05 -1.83
CA ALA A 671 31.37 4.46 -1.87
C ALA A 671 30.50 5.00 -3.02
N LEU A 672 30.84 6.16 -3.58
CA LEU A 672 30.15 6.78 -4.69
C LEU A 672 30.68 6.36 -6.08
N ASP A 673 31.83 5.69 -6.15
CA ASP A 673 32.33 5.14 -7.40
C ASP A 673 31.53 3.90 -7.82
N LYS A 674 31.32 3.73 -9.13
CA LYS A 674 30.52 2.63 -9.68
C LYS A 674 31.01 1.26 -9.19
N ASN A 675 32.33 1.09 -9.08
CA ASN A 675 32.97 -0.16 -8.68
C ASN A 675 33.67 -0.07 -7.31
N GLY A 676 33.61 1.09 -6.65
CA GLY A 676 34.38 1.39 -5.44
C GLY A 676 35.89 1.45 -5.68
N ALA A 677 36.33 1.69 -6.92
CA ALA A 677 37.73 1.53 -7.33
C ALA A 677 38.64 2.68 -6.93
N GLU A 678 38.12 3.88 -7.02
CA GLU A 678 38.83 5.12 -6.76
C GLU A 678 37.83 6.13 -6.16
N PRO A 679 38.28 7.18 -5.46
CA PRO A 679 37.42 8.26 -5.05
C PRO A 679 36.71 8.88 -6.25
N ALA A 680 35.38 8.81 -6.30
CA ALA A 680 34.60 9.37 -7.41
C ALA A 680 34.67 10.91 -7.48
N PHE A 681 35.05 11.54 -6.37
CA PHE A 681 35.45 12.94 -6.34
C PHE A 681 36.56 13.18 -5.31
N ASN A 682 37.32 14.27 -5.50
CA ASN A 682 38.34 14.73 -4.57
C ASN A 682 38.07 16.18 -4.16
N ILE A 683 38.23 16.46 -2.87
CA ILE A 683 38.14 17.81 -2.31
C ILE A 683 39.55 18.38 -2.18
N VAL A 684 39.80 19.53 -2.80
CA VAL A 684 41.05 20.28 -2.64
C VAL A 684 40.77 21.49 -1.76
N ALA A 685 41.41 21.54 -0.59
CA ALA A 685 41.26 22.61 0.39
C ALA A 685 42.13 23.85 0.04
N PRO A 686 41.73 25.06 0.46
CA PRO A 686 42.54 26.26 0.31
C PRO A 686 43.91 26.16 1.00
N HIS A 687 44.95 26.70 0.37
CA HIS A 687 46.30 26.75 0.93
C HIS A 687 46.32 27.37 2.35
N GLY A 688 46.82 26.63 3.33
CA GLY A 688 46.97 27.09 4.72
C GLY A 688 45.75 26.86 5.62
N GLN A 689 44.62 26.37 5.10
CA GLN A 689 43.55 25.80 5.92
C GLN A 689 43.79 24.29 6.02
N GLY A 690 43.99 23.79 7.25
CA GLY A 690 44.19 22.36 7.49
C GLY A 690 42.98 21.51 7.07
N ASP A 691 43.19 20.20 6.98
CA ASP A 691 42.12 19.23 6.78
C ASP A 691 40.98 19.44 7.80
N ALA A 692 39.75 19.08 7.41
CA ALA A 692 38.50 19.36 8.11
C ALA A 692 38.56 19.53 9.62
N ASN A 693 37.90 20.58 10.12
CA ASN A 693 37.57 20.65 11.53
C ASN A 693 36.50 19.60 11.84
N ALA A 694 36.82 18.66 12.74
CA ALA A 694 35.92 17.64 13.23
C ALA A 694 35.42 17.97 14.65
N GLU A 695 34.11 17.94 14.85
CA GLU A 695 33.47 18.04 16.15
C GLU A 695 32.86 16.71 16.57
N TYR A 696 33.08 16.32 17.82
CA TYR A 696 32.63 15.04 18.36
C TYR A 696 31.60 15.28 19.46
N THR A 697 30.49 14.54 19.44
CA THR A 697 29.47 14.56 20.49
C THR A 697 29.18 13.15 20.96
N LEU A 698 29.44 12.88 22.25
CA LEU A 698 29.16 11.61 22.91
C LEU A 698 27.85 11.68 23.69
N ILE A 699 27.00 10.68 23.51
CA ILE A 699 25.76 10.47 24.25
C ILE A 699 25.77 9.06 24.82
N LYS A 700 25.32 8.91 26.07
CA LYS A 700 25.00 7.61 26.65
C LYS A 700 23.49 7.53 26.83
N ASP A 701 22.85 6.62 26.12
CA ASP A 701 21.40 6.43 26.18
C ASP A 701 21.00 5.74 27.52
N GLU A 702 19.71 5.77 27.87
CA GLU A 702 19.17 5.27 29.15
C GLU A 702 19.44 3.76 29.37
N ASP A 703 19.51 3.02 28.28
CA ASP A 703 19.82 1.60 28.17
C ASP A 703 21.35 1.31 28.16
N GLY A 704 22.18 2.33 28.34
CA GLY A 704 23.64 2.20 28.45
C GLY A 704 24.39 2.14 27.12
N ALA A 705 23.70 2.32 26.00
CA ALA A 705 24.29 2.39 24.68
C ALA A 705 25.17 3.65 24.55
N ILE A 706 26.27 3.56 23.80
CA ILE A 706 27.13 4.70 23.49
C ILE A 706 26.85 5.14 22.06
N ARG A 707 26.51 6.42 21.89
CA ARG A 707 26.32 7.07 20.60
C ARG A 707 27.38 8.13 20.40
N LEU A 708 28.06 8.08 19.25
CA LEU A 708 28.98 9.12 18.82
C LEU A 708 28.43 9.79 17.57
N THR A 709 28.43 11.12 17.59
CA THR A 709 28.22 11.96 16.41
C THR A 709 29.53 12.65 16.07
N ILE A 710 29.98 12.52 14.82
CA ILE A 710 31.15 13.19 14.24
C ILE A 710 30.64 14.14 13.17
N GLU A 711 31.04 15.41 13.24
CA GLU A 711 30.69 16.43 12.26
C GLU A 711 31.96 17.05 11.69
N THR A 712 32.21 16.88 10.40
CA THR A 712 33.36 17.46 9.69
C THR A 712 32.90 18.60 8.81
N THR A 713 33.69 19.68 8.75
CA THR A 713 33.48 20.76 7.77
C THR A 713 34.76 20.95 6.95
N HIS A 714 34.64 20.74 5.64
CA HIS A 714 35.71 20.91 4.65
C HIS A 714 35.48 22.21 3.88
N HIS A 715 36.42 23.14 3.94
CA HIS A 715 36.45 24.27 3.02
C HIS A 715 37.01 23.82 1.66
N ILE A 716 36.43 24.34 0.58
CA ILE A 716 36.69 23.87 -0.78
C ILE A 716 37.29 25.01 -1.58
N GLN A 717 38.42 24.72 -2.23
CA GLN A 717 38.99 25.55 -3.28
C GLN A 717 38.65 24.96 -4.65
N GLN A 718 38.83 23.64 -4.80
CA GLN A 718 38.48 22.91 -6.01
C GLN A 718 37.79 21.58 -5.65
N LEU A 719 36.79 21.21 -6.43
CA LEU A 719 36.20 19.88 -6.41
C LEU A 719 36.52 19.20 -7.73
N ILE A 720 37.17 18.04 -7.68
CA ILE A 720 37.47 17.24 -8.87
C ILE A 720 36.46 16.10 -8.92
N VAL A 721 35.62 16.04 -9.95
CA VAL A 721 34.62 14.97 -10.15
C VAL A 721 34.87 14.33 -11.50
N ASN A 722 35.16 13.02 -11.56
CA ASN A 722 35.47 12.32 -12.83
C ASN A 722 36.46 13.10 -13.72
N GLU A 723 37.60 13.52 -13.17
CA GLU A 723 38.65 14.32 -13.84
C GLU A 723 38.27 15.77 -14.19
N GLN A 724 37.00 16.17 -14.01
CA GLN A 724 36.58 17.56 -14.20
C GLN A 724 36.91 18.38 -12.94
N VAL A 725 37.71 19.43 -13.11
CA VAL A 725 38.03 20.39 -12.04
C VAL A 725 36.96 21.48 -11.98
N ILE A 726 36.33 21.63 -10.82
CA ILE A 726 35.34 22.67 -10.52
C ILE A 726 35.96 23.62 -9.51
N GLU A 727 36.28 24.83 -9.96
CA GLU A 727 36.72 25.89 -9.06
C GLU A 727 35.54 26.43 -8.25
N SER A 728 35.81 26.76 -6.99
CA SER A 728 34.80 27.23 -6.06
C SER A 728 35.25 28.50 -5.35
N ASP A 729 34.28 29.32 -4.95
CA ASP A 729 34.52 30.51 -4.14
C ASP A 729 35.19 30.13 -2.80
N PRO A 730 36.08 30.97 -2.24
CA PRO A 730 36.73 30.72 -0.94
C PRO A 730 35.78 30.45 0.25
N GLN A 731 34.50 30.82 0.16
CA GLN A 731 33.49 30.52 1.17
C GLN A 731 32.83 29.14 0.99
N SER A 732 33.21 28.40 -0.04
CA SER A 732 32.59 27.11 -0.35
C SER A 732 32.98 26.05 0.66
N TYR A 733 32.01 25.21 1.04
CA TYR A 733 32.25 24.14 2.01
C TYR A 733 31.42 22.88 1.72
N ILE A 734 31.92 21.73 2.18
CA ILE A 734 31.18 20.48 2.36
C ILE A 734 31.24 20.12 3.83
N LYS A 735 30.08 19.99 4.45
CA LYS A 735 29.89 19.49 5.79
C LYS A 735 29.43 18.04 5.72
N GLN A 736 30.07 17.15 6.47
CA GLN A 736 29.69 15.74 6.55
C GLN A 736 29.39 15.41 8.01
N LYS A 737 28.35 14.61 8.25
CA LYS A 737 27.98 14.20 9.60
C LYS A 737 27.79 12.70 9.64
N LEU A 738 28.46 12.04 10.58
CA LEU A 738 28.29 10.64 10.91
C LEU A 738 27.68 10.51 12.30
N SER A 739 26.67 9.67 12.46
CA SER A 739 26.20 9.26 13.79
C SER A 739 26.10 7.75 13.84
N TYR A 740 26.62 7.15 14.91
CA TYR A 740 26.56 5.71 15.10
C TYR A 740 26.40 5.33 16.55
N TYR A 741 25.73 4.19 16.78
CA TYR A 741 25.48 3.66 18.10
C TYR A 741 26.13 2.29 18.27
N ILE A 742 26.68 2.04 19.45
CA ILE A 742 27.15 0.73 19.89
C ILE A 742 26.16 0.21 20.93
N SER A 743 25.52 -0.92 20.63
CA SER A 743 24.60 -1.55 21.58
C SER A 743 25.35 -1.96 22.85
N PRO A 744 24.66 -2.02 24.02
CA PRO A 744 25.28 -2.53 25.25
C PRO A 744 25.89 -3.92 25.06
N SER A 745 25.19 -4.80 24.33
CA SER A 745 25.66 -6.16 24.03
C SER A 745 26.94 -6.20 23.19
N GLU A 746 27.05 -5.33 22.18
CA GLU A 746 28.25 -5.25 21.33
C GLU A 746 29.39 -4.58 22.09
N PHE A 747 29.11 -3.55 22.89
CA PHE A 747 30.10 -2.88 23.72
C PHE A 747 30.69 -3.82 24.79
N ASP A 748 29.85 -4.66 25.40
CA ASP A 748 30.27 -5.73 26.31
C ASP A 748 31.11 -6.80 25.61
N ARG A 749 30.73 -7.20 24.39
CA ARG A 749 31.50 -8.15 23.59
C ARG A 749 32.89 -7.60 23.28
N LEU A 750 32.97 -6.35 22.83
CA LEU A 750 34.23 -5.68 22.48
C LEU A 750 35.13 -5.45 23.69
N GLY A 751 34.57 -5.18 24.87
CA GLY A 751 35.34 -5.06 26.12
C GLY A 751 36.10 -6.34 26.49
N LYS A 752 35.61 -7.51 26.07
CA LYS A 752 36.22 -8.83 26.35
C LYS A 752 37.23 -9.26 25.30
N LEU A 753 37.36 -8.51 24.22
CA LEU A 753 38.19 -8.85 23.07
C LEU A 753 39.68 -8.66 23.41
N ASN A 754 40.53 -9.63 23.03
CA ASN A 754 41.97 -9.48 23.15
C ASN A 754 42.53 -8.81 21.89
N LEU A 755 42.60 -7.47 21.89
CA LEU A 755 43.11 -6.72 20.73
C LEU A 755 44.57 -7.01 20.37
N ASN A 756 45.33 -7.71 21.23
CA ASN A 756 46.68 -8.12 20.88
C ASN A 756 46.72 -9.21 19.81
N ASP A 757 45.63 -9.95 19.65
CA ASP A 757 45.49 -10.98 18.61
C ASP A 757 45.00 -10.38 17.28
N PHE A 758 44.61 -9.08 17.27
CA PHE A 758 44.24 -8.37 16.06
C PHE A 758 45.50 -8.01 15.25
N ASP A 759 45.64 -8.62 14.07
CA ASP A 759 46.74 -8.37 13.13
C ASP A 759 46.40 -7.15 12.24
N ASP A 760 46.70 -5.97 12.76
CA ASP A 760 46.54 -4.69 12.05
C ASP A 760 47.43 -4.61 10.80
N THR A 761 48.56 -5.34 10.77
CA THR A 761 49.46 -5.38 9.61
C THR A 761 48.80 -6.11 8.45
N ARG A 762 48.17 -7.26 8.68
CA ARG A 762 47.45 -8.02 7.64
C ARG A 762 46.24 -7.27 7.08
N VAL A 763 45.53 -6.53 7.92
CA VAL A 763 44.39 -5.70 7.46
C VAL A 763 44.88 -4.49 6.68
N GLN A 764 45.98 -3.85 7.10
CA GLN A 764 46.62 -2.76 6.38
C GLN A 764 47.19 -3.24 5.03
N GLU A 765 47.83 -4.41 4.99
CA GLU A 765 48.29 -5.04 3.74
C GLU A 765 47.12 -5.33 2.79
N ALA A 766 45.96 -5.76 3.30
CA ALA A 766 44.76 -5.94 2.49
C ALA A 766 44.23 -4.60 1.92
N MET A 767 44.38 -3.50 2.65
CA MET A 767 44.06 -2.14 2.20
C MET A 767 45.10 -1.59 1.20
N ASP A 768 46.38 -1.94 1.37
CA ASP A 768 47.54 -1.40 0.63
C ASP A 768 47.90 -2.17 -0.66
N GLN A 769 47.42 -3.41 -0.86
CA GLN A 769 47.70 -4.20 -2.07
C GLN A 769 47.37 -3.42 -3.36
N THR A 770 48.23 -3.43 -4.39
CA THR A 770 47.89 -2.89 -5.72
C THR A 770 47.08 -3.93 -6.52
N GLY A 771 45.76 -3.76 -6.56
CA GLY A 771 44.83 -4.54 -7.39
C GLY A 771 43.57 -3.73 -7.65
N ALA A 772 42.95 -3.87 -8.82
CA ALA A 772 41.69 -3.19 -9.13
C ALA A 772 40.56 -3.73 -8.24
N TYR A 773 39.59 -2.89 -7.87
CA TYR A 773 38.40 -3.24 -7.08
C TYR A 773 37.36 -4.06 -7.87
N ASN A 774 37.78 -5.02 -8.71
CA ASN A 774 36.86 -5.86 -9.48
C ASN A 774 36.65 -7.25 -8.85
N GLY A 775 35.39 -7.65 -8.67
CA GLY A 775 34.97 -9.04 -8.38
C GLY A 775 35.12 -9.48 -6.92
N GLN A 776 35.09 -10.81 -6.69
CA GLN A 776 35.14 -11.45 -5.35
C GLN A 776 36.42 -11.12 -4.52
N ASN A 777 37.36 -10.37 -5.10
CA ASN A 777 38.61 -9.90 -4.51
C ASN A 777 38.64 -8.37 -4.30
N ASN A 778 37.51 -7.75 -3.93
CA ASN A 778 37.49 -6.34 -3.50
C ASN A 778 38.30 -6.19 -2.19
N LYS A 779 39.28 -5.28 -2.16
CA LYS A 779 40.16 -5.05 -1.01
C LYS A 779 39.41 -4.61 0.24
N ILE A 780 38.44 -3.72 0.12
CA ILE A 780 37.61 -3.29 1.26
C ILE A 780 36.66 -4.40 1.70
N LEU A 781 36.16 -5.24 0.77
CA LEU A 781 35.40 -6.44 1.14
C LEU A 781 36.26 -7.46 1.90
N ASN A 782 37.52 -7.65 1.50
CA ASN A 782 38.45 -8.58 2.15
C ASN A 782 38.92 -8.04 3.52
N ALA A 783 39.30 -6.76 3.60
CA ALA A 783 39.59 -6.09 4.88
C ALA A 783 38.36 -6.11 5.79
N GLY A 784 37.18 -5.84 5.24
CA GLY A 784 35.89 -5.93 5.93
C GLY A 784 35.60 -7.33 6.49
N LYS A 785 35.91 -8.41 5.76
CA LYS A 785 35.76 -9.79 6.27
C LYS A 785 36.72 -10.11 7.43
N GLU A 786 37.94 -9.59 7.40
CA GLU A 786 38.91 -9.74 8.49
C GLU A 786 38.51 -8.90 9.72
N ILE A 787 37.92 -7.71 9.52
CA ILE A 787 37.43 -6.82 10.59
C ILE A 787 36.07 -7.26 11.17
N GLN A 788 35.13 -7.74 10.35
CA GLN A 788 33.76 -8.13 10.75
C GLN A 788 33.73 -9.35 11.68
N ARG A 789 34.80 -10.15 11.71
CA ARG A 789 34.99 -11.21 12.72
C ARG A 789 35.16 -10.63 14.13
N GLU A 790 35.66 -9.39 14.23
CA GLU A 790 36.08 -8.75 15.48
C GLU A 790 35.16 -7.59 15.91
N MET A 791 34.50 -6.84 15.01
CA MET A 791 33.67 -5.66 15.33
C MET A 791 32.47 -5.43 14.39
N ARG A 792 31.29 -5.07 14.94
CA ARG A 792 30.04 -4.80 14.18
C ARG A 792 29.39 -3.45 14.50
N ILE A 793 30.19 -2.38 14.61
CA ILE A 793 29.64 -1.00 14.82
C ILE A 793 28.82 -0.52 13.61
N HIS A 794 29.05 -1.08 12.42
CA HIS A 794 28.60 -0.49 11.17
C HIS A 794 27.08 -0.58 10.91
N SER A 795 26.33 -1.49 11.53
CA SER A 795 24.93 -1.74 11.15
C SER A 795 23.95 -0.59 11.41
N ASN A 796 24.34 0.44 12.17
CA ASN A 796 23.45 1.52 12.60
C ASN A 796 24.05 2.92 12.40
N MET A 797 24.85 3.09 11.34
CA MET A 797 25.43 4.38 10.98
C MET A 797 24.46 5.23 10.15
N LYS A 798 24.46 6.54 10.37
CA LYS A 798 23.76 7.52 9.54
C LYS A 798 24.75 8.57 9.04
N VAL A 799 24.79 8.77 7.72
CA VAL A 799 25.65 9.77 7.05
C VAL A 799 24.79 10.88 6.44
N GLU A 800 25.13 12.14 6.70
CA GLU A 800 24.47 13.32 6.13
C GLU A 800 25.53 14.23 5.47
N MET A 801 25.19 14.88 4.35
CA MET A 801 26.09 15.82 3.66
C MET A 801 25.37 17.14 3.35
N GLU A 802 26.05 18.26 3.60
CA GLU A 802 25.60 19.60 3.24
C GLU A 802 26.71 20.30 2.47
N GLY A 803 26.38 20.94 1.35
CA GLY A 803 27.34 21.60 0.48
C GLY A 803 26.89 23.00 0.12
N ASN A 804 27.80 23.96 0.20
CA ASN A 804 27.60 25.30 -0.33
C ASN A 804 28.75 25.56 -1.31
N MET A 805 28.55 25.24 -2.59
CA MET A 805 29.54 25.53 -3.64
C MET A 805 29.06 26.69 -4.49
N LYS A 806 29.64 27.86 -4.24
CA LYS A 806 29.46 29.01 -5.13
C LYS A 806 30.51 28.93 -6.22
N LEU A 807 30.07 28.93 -7.48
CA LEU A 807 30.99 29.08 -8.59
C LEU A 807 31.56 30.50 -8.58
N PRO A 808 32.86 30.70 -8.86
CA PRO A 808 33.42 32.04 -8.97
C PRO A 808 32.59 32.83 -9.99
N ASN A 809 32.18 34.05 -9.63
CA ASN A 809 31.43 34.94 -10.52
C ASN A 809 32.13 34.98 -11.89
N GLN A 810 31.53 34.35 -12.89
CA GLN A 810 31.86 34.66 -14.27
C GLN A 810 31.40 36.09 -14.48
N ASN A 811 32.32 37.05 -14.38
CA ASN A 811 32.11 38.37 -14.95
C ASN A 811 31.79 38.13 -16.43
N ILE A 812 30.49 38.23 -16.75
CA ILE A 812 29.98 38.24 -18.11
C ILE A 812 30.58 39.49 -18.76
N ILE A 813 31.73 39.35 -19.43
CA ILE A 813 32.16 40.31 -20.43
C ILE A 813 31.40 39.91 -21.69
N GLN A 814 30.24 40.54 -21.90
CA GLN A 814 29.53 40.46 -23.18
C GLN A 814 30.44 41.03 -24.29
N PRO A 815 30.53 40.40 -25.47
CA PRO A 815 30.73 41.14 -26.71
C PRO A 815 29.49 41.94 -27.09
#